data_AF-A0A4Y2R8E2-F1
#
_entry.id   AF-A0A4Y2R8E2-F1
#
_cell.length_a   1.000
_cell.length_b   1.000
_cell.length_c   1.000
_cell.angle_alpha   90.00
_cell.angle_beta   90.00
_cell.angle_gamma   90.00
#
_symmetry.space_group_name_H-M   'P 1'
#
loop_
_entity.id
_entity.type
_entity.pdbx_description
1 polymer ?
#
loop_
_entity_poly.entity_id
_entity_poly.type
_entity_poly.pdbx_seq_one_letter_code
_entity_poly.pdbx_strand_id
1 'polypeptide(L)'
;PARRSSNVIQEEDEEEEKEKEESKLENDEVNAKVLALAEERKRFLLTVIKKQEQPKINMKEEEHIDYETAELISQYLASTRHFSKSFDLYLSQILRVLSETAVAVRTKAMKCLTLVVEADPSILSRTDMQKGVHGRLLDQSTSVREAAVDLLGKFILIRPELINQYYEMLTERILDTGVSVRKRVIKILKDICLEQPDFPKTSELCVKIIRRVNDEDGIKKLVGEVFQSMWFTPTSEKKPERILQKVKNITHVVEACRDTGLEWFEQLLTNLLKNKDDANYKSVVKSCKQIVDCLVENLLQLEESSQNVDGGASPHLVACLATLHLFSKIQPHFVVPHATTIQPYLSMKCNTQSDFLLLKNVAQTLEIIVPLIEHPSESFLAQIEEDMVKLILRQHMGLLPGCVACLGAVVNKVTHNYQLVRDCFQKFFVVLLVCKKEDEKNPDNENLKAKRPKLLRSLFTVGLFCRHFDFETMDTGIDQNGQISLKDRVFQCIIYFNQHHDEVIRLKALTGLGFIMIRHYDFMLGPDVKSLYHYILTSPAASCVLKCQILKNITNYLVEEELRMIQKDAEWNKLSKTEDLKEMNDVTSGMASTIVQIYLKQILECVLNTELAVRKATLQVIQLILGQGLVHPVQMVPYLICLGSDDDPVVRTKADQMVQEIEKKYPGFIQMKAMFGVRMSFKMQQLIHKDTDILRGFRSPDAPVARNGFLYTVMRSTRQSRRAFLFSLLKLFDEQARTPLTELLYIADNIAYFPYMAQDEPLFIMNQLDIMLSVSGSNLLQTFRESLLQNSQPGEQNMTNNEDDFDEDDDDKDAILQRLPPDTSVLQECVIASKGCVLLLYLKQTLKEMYGFTDNKIQQYSPNENAKVYERPLNRKGHVRFNPETVLDFIKNEELKLEGELDDKGKEELVGQYIHFKQLMISIDPADDDDDEDNNQGKTVSTIVTVPNPPSGEKTATSEGAEGDSKPPSQPPIEKTKIVITKKSKSPSHSRHHRKSPKVSKEKVKKKHKKKRKRIIDSASDDSGSDPDYMDSS
;
A
#
# COMPACT_ATOMS: atom_id res chain seq x y z
N PRO A 1 68.65 -48.54 9.27
CA PRO A 1 68.20 -47.40 8.43
C PRO A 1 67.35 -46.34 9.16
N ALA A 2 66.56 -46.70 10.17
CA ALA A 2 65.64 -45.77 10.88
C ALA A 2 66.25 -45.10 12.15
N ARG A 3 67.49 -44.62 12.07
CA ARG A 3 68.17 -43.82 13.12
C ARG A 3 69.01 -42.65 12.57
N ARG A 4 68.81 -42.30 11.29
CA ARG A 4 69.52 -41.21 10.60
C ARG A 4 68.62 -40.03 10.20
N SER A 5 67.32 -40.16 10.37
CA SER A 5 66.31 -39.15 9.99
C SER A 5 65.77 -38.33 11.18
N SER A 6 66.15 -38.67 12.42
CA SER A 6 65.78 -37.91 13.62
C SER A 6 66.77 -36.81 13.97
N ASN A 7 68.05 -36.96 13.60
CA ASN A 7 69.08 -35.95 13.87
C ASN A 7 69.02 -34.78 12.89
N VAL A 8 68.73 -35.05 11.60
CA VAL A 8 68.67 -34.00 10.57
C VAL A 8 67.60 -32.96 10.87
N ILE A 9 66.43 -33.38 11.39
CA ILE A 9 65.34 -32.46 11.73
C ILE A 9 65.70 -31.59 12.96
N GLN A 10 66.46 -32.12 13.92
CA GLN A 10 66.95 -31.31 15.05
C GLN A 10 68.10 -30.38 14.65
N GLU A 11 68.93 -30.76 13.68
CA GLU A 11 69.98 -29.89 13.14
C GLU A 11 69.37 -28.74 12.30
N GLU A 12 68.34 -29.01 11.49
CA GLU A 12 67.59 -27.98 10.73
C GLU A 12 66.82 -27.01 11.65
N ASP A 13 66.13 -27.49 12.69
CA ASP A 13 65.46 -26.61 13.68
C ASP A 13 66.47 -25.73 14.46
N GLU A 14 67.66 -26.27 14.79
CA GLU A 14 68.73 -25.51 15.47
C GLU A 14 69.44 -24.49 14.56
N GLU A 15 69.53 -24.73 13.25
CA GLU A 15 70.04 -23.74 12.29
C GLU A 15 69.01 -22.61 12.05
N GLU A 16 67.72 -22.95 11.95
CA GLU A 16 66.64 -21.97 11.83
C GLU A 16 66.47 -21.08 13.08
N GLU A 17 66.80 -21.54 14.30
CA GLU A 17 66.83 -20.67 15.48
C GLU A 17 68.07 -19.75 15.49
N LYS A 18 69.24 -20.24 15.03
CA LYS A 18 70.47 -19.43 14.95
C LYS A 18 70.35 -18.28 13.95
N GLU A 19 69.80 -18.51 12.75
CA GLU A 19 69.54 -17.42 11.78
C GLU A 19 68.54 -16.38 12.34
N LYS A 20 67.58 -16.80 13.17
CA LYS A 20 66.61 -15.90 13.84
C LYS A 20 67.21 -15.16 15.04
N GLU A 21 68.33 -15.59 15.60
CA GLU A 21 69.10 -14.83 16.60
C GLU A 21 70.11 -13.90 15.93
N GLU A 22 70.84 -14.32 14.90
CA GLU A 22 71.77 -13.46 14.16
C GLU A 22 71.05 -12.29 13.49
N SER A 23 69.91 -12.53 12.83
CA SER A 23 69.10 -11.45 12.24
C SER A 23 68.46 -10.51 13.27
N LYS A 24 68.28 -10.92 14.54
CA LYS A 24 67.91 -10.00 15.63
C LYS A 24 69.11 -9.18 16.10
N LEU A 25 70.28 -9.81 16.26
CA LEU A 25 71.51 -9.14 16.66
C LEU A 25 71.92 -8.07 15.64
N GLU A 26 71.82 -8.35 14.33
CA GLU A 26 72.03 -7.34 13.28
C GLU A 26 71.03 -6.18 13.36
N ASN A 27 69.74 -6.47 13.58
CA ASN A 27 68.72 -5.41 13.72
C ASN A 27 68.92 -4.56 14.98
N ASP A 28 69.32 -5.16 16.10
CA ASP A 28 69.63 -4.44 17.33
C ASP A 28 70.92 -3.62 17.21
N GLU A 29 71.92 -4.11 16.47
CA GLU A 29 73.14 -3.36 16.19
C GLU A 29 72.87 -2.19 15.22
N VAL A 30 72.01 -2.37 14.20
CA VAL A 30 71.54 -1.29 13.33
C VAL A 30 70.72 -0.27 14.11
N ASN A 31 69.82 -0.70 14.99
CA ASN A 31 69.05 0.20 15.86
C ASN A 31 69.98 0.97 16.82
N ALA A 32 70.99 0.33 17.40
CA ALA A 32 71.99 0.99 18.24
C ALA A 32 72.81 2.02 17.44
N LYS A 33 73.23 1.69 16.21
CA LYS A 33 73.90 2.63 15.29
C LYS A 33 73.02 3.82 14.94
N VAL A 34 71.73 3.61 14.66
CA VAL A 34 70.74 4.69 14.41
C VAL A 34 70.53 5.57 15.64
N LEU A 35 70.47 4.98 16.84
CA LEU A 35 70.26 5.71 18.10
C LEU A 35 71.51 6.52 18.49
N ALA A 36 72.72 5.99 18.24
CA ALA A 36 73.97 6.73 18.36
C ALA A 36 74.05 7.92 17.38
N LEU A 37 73.65 7.72 16.11
CA LEU A 37 73.57 8.79 15.11
C LEU A 37 72.55 9.87 15.49
N ALA A 38 71.45 9.48 16.16
CA ALA A 38 70.46 10.41 16.70
C ALA A 38 71.00 11.19 17.91
N GLU A 39 71.75 10.56 18.81
CA GLU A 39 72.46 11.25 19.90
C GLU A 39 73.53 12.22 19.37
N GLU A 40 74.30 11.82 18.35
CA GLU A 40 75.32 12.66 17.74
C GLU A 40 74.70 13.90 17.09
N ARG A 41 73.61 13.73 16.32
CA ARG A 41 72.81 14.84 15.77
C ARG A 41 72.21 15.72 16.88
N LYS A 42 71.75 15.15 17.99
CA LYS A 42 71.26 15.90 19.16
C LYS A 42 72.37 16.72 19.82
N ARG A 43 73.58 16.15 20.00
CA ARG A 43 74.76 16.87 20.52
C ARG A 43 75.19 17.99 19.57
N PHE A 44 75.20 17.73 18.26
CA PHE A 44 75.46 18.73 17.23
C PHE A 44 74.47 19.92 17.32
N LEU A 45 73.17 19.65 17.36
CA LEU A 45 72.15 20.70 17.52
C LEU A 45 72.33 21.50 18.83
N LEU A 46 72.62 20.84 19.95
CA LEU A 46 72.90 21.51 21.23
C LEU A 46 74.16 22.39 21.20
N THR A 47 75.18 22.03 20.41
CA THR A 47 76.39 22.84 20.21
C THR A 47 76.20 23.99 19.22
N VAL A 48 75.27 23.87 18.28
CA VAL A 48 74.85 24.98 17.39
C VAL A 48 74.06 26.03 18.20
N ILE A 49 73.12 25.60 19.04
CA ILE A 49 72.31 26.49 19.90
C ILE A 49 73.20 27.29 20.85
N LYS A 50 74.16 26.64 21.54
CA LYS A 50 75.09 27.32 22.47
C LYS A 50 76.11 28.27 21.82
N LYS A 51 76.21 28.33 20.49
CA LYS A 51 77.14 29.25 19.79
C LYS A 51 76.51 30.59 19.40
N GLN A 52 75.22 30.82 19.66
CA GLN A 52 74.53 32.09 19.39
C GLN A 52 74.41 33.04 20.60
N GLU A 53 75.11 32.77 21.70
CA GLU A 53 75.15 33.67 22.86
C GLU A 53 76.29 34.69 22.79
N GLN A 54 75.98 35.92 22.36
CA GLN A 54 76.53 37.19 22.89
C GLN A 54 75.92 38.42 22.16
N PRO A 55 75.70 39.58 22.83
CA PRO A 55 74.87 39.71 24.04
C PRO A 55 73.91 40.93 24.01
N LYS A 56 72.93 40.94 24.94
CA LYS A 56 72.08 42.08 25.38
C LYS A 56 70.94 42.57 24.46
N ILE A 57 69.78 41.92 24.58
CA ILE A 57 68.56 42.62 25.02
C ILE A 57 67.99 41.83 26.21
N ASN A 58 67.51 42.54 27.25
CA ASN A 58 66.88 41.94 28.43
C ASN A 58 65.51 41.32 28.05
N MET A 59 65.49 40.04 27.68
CA MET A 59 64.30 39.20 27.82
C MET A 59 64.64 38.06 28.77
N LYS A 60 63.70 37.77 29.68
CA LYS A 60 63.82 36.65 30.60
C LYS A 60 63.88 35.35 29.81
N GLU A 61 64.74 34.45 30.22
CA GLU A 61 64.74 33.06 29.76
C GLU A 61 63.48 32.36 30.29
N GLU A 62 62.38 32.47 29.55
CA GLU A 62 61.24 31.58 29.74
C GLU A 62 61.55 30.25 29.03
N GLU A 63 62.40 29.43 29.69
CA GLU A 63 62.65 28.02 29.32
C GLU A 63 61.41 27.11 29.49
N HIS A 64 60.26 27.70 29.79
CA HIS A 64 59.00 27.00 29.98
C HIS A 64 58.14 27.14 28.72
N ILE A 65 58.11 26.05 27.94
CA ILE A 65 56.96 25.79 27.06
C ILE A 65 55.73 25.78 27.97
N ASP A 66 54.80 26.72 27.76
CA ASP A 66 53.55 26.74 28.50
C ASP A 66 52.71 25.47 28.20
N TYR A 67 51.74 25.16 29.06
CA TYR A 67 50.97 23.92 28.94
C TYR A 67 50.22 23.85 27.61
N GLU A 68 49.70 24.97 27.12
CA GLU A 68 48.93 25.05 25.87
C GLU A 68 49.82 24.83 24.64
N THR A 69 51.01 25.41 24.58
CA THR A 69 51.99 25.20 23.50
C THR A 69 52.59 23.79 23.58
N ALA A 70 52.84 23.27 24.78
CA ALA A 70 53.29 21.89 24.97
C ALA A 70 52.23 20.88 24.49
N GLU A 71 50.95 21.16 24.79
CA GLU A 71 49.83 20.39 24.26
C GLU A 71 49.74 20.51 22.73
N LEU A 72 49.81 21.72 22.15
CA LEU A 72 49.73 21.92 20.70
C LEU A 72 50.87 21.22 19.95
N ILE A 73 52.10 21.30 20.47
CA ILE A 73 53.28 20.59 19.94
C ILE A 73 53.06 19.07 20.06
N SER A 74 52.53 18.59 21.18
CA SER A 74 52.22 17.17 21.38
C SER A 74 51.14 16.68 20.40
N GLN A 75 50.05 17.43 20.23
CA GLN A 75 48.98 17.15 19.26
C GLN A 75 49.51 17.15 17.82
N TYR A 76 50.34 18.13 17.45
CA TYR A 76 50.97 18.18 16.13
C TYR A 76 51.89 16.97 15.90
N LEU A 77 52.79 16.67 16.84
CA LEU A 77 53.64 15.48 16.77
C LEU A 77 52.81 14.18 16.70
N ALA A 78 51.72 14.07 17.46
CA ALA A 78 50.78 12.95 17.40
C ALA A 78 50.08 12.83 16.04
N SER A 79 49.73 13.95 15.39
CA SER A 79 49.14 13.96 14.04
C SER A 79 50.09 13.38 12.97
N THR A 80 51.40 13.51 13.17
CA THR A 80 52.40 12.94 12.25
C THR A 80 52.57 11.42 12.39
N ARG A 81 52.17 10.82 13.52
CA ARG A 81 52.32 9.39 13.82
C ARG A 81 51.33 8.55 12.99
N HIS A 82 51.69 7.28 12.77
CA HIS A 82 50.87 6.34 12.01
C HIS A 82 49.46 6.13 12.58
N PHE A 83 49.28 6.21 13.90
CA PHE A 83 47.98 6.07 14.56
C PHE A 83 46.94 7.08 14.02
N SER A 84 47.23 8.38 14.07
CA SER A 84 46.33 9.43 13.57
C SER A 84 46.12 9.36 12.06
N LYS A 85 47.14 8.93 11.30
CA LYS A 85 47.06 8.72 9.84
C LYS A 85 46.30 7.45 9.43
N SER A 86 45.95 6.56 10.35
CA SER A 86 45.27 5.29 10.05
C SER A 86 43.74 5.41 10.02
N PHE A 87 43.19 6.62 10.25
CA PHE A 87 41.75 6.86 10.30
C PHE A 87 40.99 6.37 9.04
N ASP A 88 41.49 6.68 7.84
CA ASP A 88 40.87 6.23 6.58
C ASP A 88 40.78 4.72 6.46
N LEU A 89 41.79 4.02 6.97
CA LEU A 89 41.85 2.56 6.96
C LEU A 89 40.81 1.98 7.93
N TYR A 90 40.65 2.56 9.13
CA TYR A 90 39.59 2.19 10.06
C TYR A 90 38.19 2.48 9.49
N LEU A 91 37.98 3.65 8.88
CA LEU A 91 36.70 4.01 8.27
C LEU A 91 36.31 3.05 7.14
N SER A 92 37.26 2.72 6.25
CA SER A 92 37.08 1.74 5.19
C SER A 92 36.70 0.35 5.72
N GLN A 93 37.34 -0.10 6.82
CA GLN A 93 36.98 -1.36 7.47
C GLN A 93 35.58 -1.32 8.09
N ILE A 94 35.18 -0.22 8.74
CA ILE A 94 33.82 -0.06 9.30
C ILE A 94 32.78 -0.09 8.18
N LEU A 95 33.03 0.58 7.05
CA LEU A 95 32.16 0.54 5.87
C LEU A 95 32.03 -0.87 5.29
N ARG A 96 33.12 -1.66 5.24
CA ARG A 96 33.08 -3.07 4.82
C ARG A 96 32.19 -3.91 5.73
N VAL A 97 32.25 -3.69 7.05
CA VAL A 97 31.42 -4.38 8.05
C VAL A 97 29.92 -4.08 7.91
N LEU A 98 29.52 -2.98 7.25
CA LEU A 98 28.10 -2.70 6.94
C LEU A 98 27.46 -3.73 5.98
N SER A 99 28.25 -4.52 5.28
CA SER A 99 27.78 -5.56 4.35
C SER A 99 27.73 -6.97 4.97
N GLU A 100 28.08 -7.10 6.26
CA GLU A 100 28.08 -8.39 6.96
C GLU A 100 26.66 -8.97 7.12
N THR A 101 26.50 -10.28 7.09
CA THR A 101 25.20 -10.95 7.25
C THR A 101 24.53 -10.64 8.59
N ALA A 102 25.32 -10.62 9.68
CA ALA A 102 24.85 -10.47 11.05
C ALA A 102 24.27 -9.08 11.36
N VAL A 103 22.96 -9.03 11.65
CA VAL A 103 22.22 -7.79 11.97
C VAL A 103 22.87 -6.99 13.09
N ALA A 104 23.20 -7.63 14.22
CA ALA A 104 23.76 -6.93 15.39
C ALA A 104 25.10 -6.23 15.09
N VAL A 105 25.91 -6.83 14.22
CA VAL A 105 27.21 -6.27 13.78
C VAL A 105 26.98 -5.02 12.93
N ARG A 106 26.08 -5.09 11.93
CA ARG A 106 25.69 -3.94 11.10
C ARG A 106 25.10 -2.80 11.92
N THR A 107 24.19 -3.09 12.86
CA THR A 107 23.60 -2.07 13.74
C THR A 107 24.66 -1.42 14.64
N LYS A 108 25.65 -2.17 15.13
CA LYS A 108 26.75 -1.61 15.93
C LYS A 108 27.69 -0.76 15.08
N ALA A 109 28.04 -1.20 13.86
CA ALA A 109 28.84 -0.42 12.92
C ALA A 109 28.17 0.91 12.56
N MET A 110 26.86 0.92 12.28
CA MET A 110 26.11 2.16 12.05
C MET A 110 26.15 3.10 13.26
N LYS A 111 25.99 2.59 14.49
CA LYS A 111 26.10 3.42 15.71
C LYS A 111 27.51 3.95 15.94
N CYS A 112 28.55 3.21 15.57
CA CYS A 112 29.92 3.71 15.59
C CYS A 112 30.11 4.83 14.57
N LEU A 113 29.57 4.71 13.36
CA LEU A 113 29.58 5.78 12.36
C LEU A 113 28.84 7.03 12.83
N THR A 114 27.74 6.90 13.60
CA THR A 114 27.08 8.06 14.23
C THR A 114 28.04 8.83 15.13
N LEU A 115 28.79 8.14 16.00
CA LEU A 115 29.76 8.77 16.91
C LEU A 115 30.94 9.42 16.15
N VAL A 116 31.36 8.82 15.03
CA VAL A 116 32.41 9.40 14.17
C VAL A 116 31.92 10.68 13.49
N VAL A 117 30.68 10.70 12.98
CA VAL A 117 30.07 11.88 12.35
C VAL A 117 29.70 12.97 13.37
N GLU A 118 29.39 12.61 14.61
CA GLU A 118 29.24 13.56 15.73
C GLU A 118 30.57 14.26 16.08
N ALA A 119 31.72 13.57 15.92
CA ALA A 119 33.04 14.13 16.16
C ALA A 119 33.56 15.00 14.99
N ASP A 120 33.37 14.54 13.74
CA ASP A 120 33.63 15.35 12.54
C ASP A 120 32.49 15.23 11.51
N PRO A 121 31.62 16.25 11.43
CA PRO A 121 30.55 16.31 10.43
C PRO A 121 31.06 16.38 8.97
N SER A 122 32.32 16.69 8.71
CA SER A 122 32.85 16.78 7.34
C SER A 122 32.85 15.43 6.60
N ILE A 123 32.96 14.33 7.34
CA ILE A 123 33.10 12.96 6.82
C ILE A 123 31.91 12.53 5.94
N LEU A 124 30.70 13.03 6.21
CA LEU A 124 29.51 12.67 5.43
C LEU A 124 29.49 13.27 4.01
N SER A 125 30.39 14.19 3.69
CA SER A 125 30.59 14.68 2.32
C SER A 125 31.26 13.65 1.40
N ARG A 126 31.91 12.62 1.97
CA ARG A 126 32.63 11.60 1.19
C ARG A 126 31.66 10.63 0.51
N THR A 127 31.92 10.34 -0.76
CA THR A 127 31.06 9.50 -1.61
C THR A 127 30.98 8.04 -1.17
N ASP A 128 32.02 7.52 -0.49
CA ASP A 128 32.04 6.18 0.09
C ASP A 128 31.08 6.05 1.28
N MET A 129 31.12 7.02 2.19
CA MET A 129 30.22 7.11 3.34
C MET A 129 28.76 7.32 2.90
N GLN A 130 28.51 8.21 1.92
CA GLN A 130 27.16 8.42 1.38
C GLN A 130 26.56 7.13 0.82
N LYS A 131 27.30 6.41 -0.04
CA LYS A 131 26.86 5.12 -0.59
C LYS A 131 26.61 4.08 0.52
N GLY A 132 27.47 4.04 1.54
CA GLY A 132 27.30 3.19 2.71
C GLY A 132 25.99 3.45 3.46
N VAL A 133 25.72 4.71 3.82
CA VAL A 133 24.49 5.11 4.53
C VAL A 133 23.25 4.90 3.67
N HIS A 134 23.29 5.26 2.37
CA HIS A 134 22.17 5.07 1.44
C HIS A 134 21.77 3.59 1.36
N GLY A 135 22.75 2.69 1.20
CA GLY A 135 22.50 1.25 1.18
C GLY A 135 21.97 0.69 2.51
N ARG A 136 22.29 1.31 3.66
CA ARG A 136 21.74 0.90 4.97
C ARG A 136 20.36 1.50 5.28
N LEU A 137 19.95 2.56 4.60
CA LEU A 137 18.60 3.12 4.72
C LEU A 137 17.52 2.16 4.16
N LEU A 138 17.92 1.30 3.22
CA LEU A 138 17.08 0.26 2.58
C LEU A 138 17.34 -1.16 3.14
N ASP A 139 18.03 -1.27 4.29
CA ASP A 139 18.42 -2.56 4.88
C ASP A 139 17.20 -3.42 5.28
N GLN A 140 17.30 -4.74 5.17
CA GLN A 140 16.23 -5.67 5.58
C GLN A 140 15.85 -5.54 7.08
N SER A 141 16.78 -5.16 7.96
CA SER A 141 16.54 -5.01 9.38
C SER A 141 16.09 -3.60 9.77
N THR A 142 14.93 -3.51 10.43
CA THR A 142 14.42 -2.28 11.06
C THR A 142 15.44 -1.61 11.99
N SER A 143 16.24 -2.38 12.73
CA SER A 143 17.22 -1.85 13.67
C SER A 143 18.42 -1.16 12.99
N VAL A 144 18.77 -1.59 11.78
CA VAL A 144 19.83 -0.98 10.97
C VAL A 144 19.29 0.28 10.28
N ARG A 145 18.08 0.20 9.72
CA ARG A 145 17.38 1.37 9.15
C ARG A 145 17.18 2.48 10.19
N GLU A 146 16.80 2.15 11.42
CA GLU A 146 16.67 3.12 12.52
C GLU A 146 18.01 3.81 12.85
N ALA A 147 19.11 3.05 12.91
CA ALA A 147 20.44 3.61 13.18
C ALA A 147 20.92 4.52 12.02
N ALA A 148 20.60 4.18 10.77
CA ALA A 148 20.88 5.04 9.62
C ALA A 148 20.07 6.35 9.63
N VAL A 149 18.79 6.28 10.00
CA VAL A 149 17.93 7.47 10.17
C VAL A 149 18.42 8.34 11.33
N ASP A 150 18.83 7.77 12.47
CA ASP A 150 19.37 8.53 13.61
C ASP A 150 20.69 9.27 13.26
N LEU A 151 21.57 8.62 12.49
CA LEU A 151 22.79 9.22 11.96
C LEU A 151 22.47 10.42 11.07
N LEU A 152 21.60 10.26 10.08
CA LEU A 152 21.19 11.34 9.18
C LEU A 152 20.51 12.49 9.93
N GLY A 153 19.61 12.18 10.86
CA GLY A 153 18.84 13.18 11.60
C GLY A 153 19.69 14.12 12.44
N LYS A 154 20.63 13.56 13.22
CA LYS A 154 21.58 14.37 14.00
C LYS A 154 22.44 15.26 13.12
N PHE A 155 22.92 14.72 12.00
CA PHE A 155 23.77 15.45 11.08
C PHE A 155 23.04 16.62 10.37
N ILE A 156 21.78 16.39 9.96
CA ILE A 156 20.93 17.42 9.34
C ILE A 156 20.74 18.63 10.27
N LEU A 157 20.61 18.41 11.58
CA LEU A 157 20.51 19.49 12.57
C LEU A 157 21.83 20.27 12.77
N ILE A 158 22.98 19.66 12.45
CA ILE A 158 24.31 20.30 12.54
C ILE A 158 24.63 21.11 11.27
N ARG A 159 24.16 20.68 10.09
CA ARG A 159 24.40 21.34 8.80
C ARG A 159 23.11 21.53 7.98
N PRO A 160 22.42 22.68 8.10
CA PRO A 160 21.13 22.90 7.43
C PRO A 160 21.23 22.94 5.90
N GLU A 161 22.37 23.29 5.32
CA GLU A 161 22.60 23.28 3.87
C GLU A 161 22.32 21.91 3.22
N LEU A 162 22.56 20.83 3.96
CA LEU A 162 22.41 19.45 3.49
C LEU A 162 21.00 18.88 3.68
N ILE A 163 20.08 19.66 4.28
CA ILE A 163 18.64 19.31 4.36
C ILE A 163 18.13 18.94 2.97
N ASN A 164 18.37 19.79 1.96
CA ASN A 164 17.83 19.60 0.61
C ASN A 164 18.27 18.29 -0.05
N GLN A 165 19.48 17.80 0.23
CA GLN A 165 20.02 16.57 -0.34
C GLN A 165 19.41 15.31 0.30
N TYR A 166 19.24 15.31 1.64
CA TYR A 166 18.75 14.14 2.37
C TYR A 166 17.23 14.16 2.64
N TYR A 167 16.55 15.27 2.35
CA TYR A 167 15.13 15.49 2.59
C TYR A 167 14.26 14.37 2.03
N GLU A 168 14.43 14.02 0.76
CA GLU A 168 13.57 13.02 0.09
C GLU A 168 13.78 11.63 0.69
N MET A 169 15.04 11.23 0.88
CA MET A 169 15.42 9.96 1.49
C MET A 169 14.90 9.79 2.91
N LEU A 170 15.04 10.82 3.76
CA LEU A 170 14.50 10.83 5.12
C LEU A 170 12.98 10.74 5.11
N THR A 171 12.34 11.47 4.19
CA THR A 171 10.89 11.58 4.12
C THR A 171 10.22 10.30 3.62
N GLU A 172 10.83 9.55 2.70
CA GLU A 172 10.37 8.21 2.33
C GLU A 172 10.30 7.25 3.53
N ARG A 173 11.21 7.38 4.50
CA ARG A 173 11.24 6.51 5.70
C ARG A 173 10.06 6.77 6.66
N ILE A 174 9.21 7.76 6.42
CA ILE A 174 7.93 7.90 7.15
C ILE A 174 6.93 6.78 6.82
N LEU A 175 7.13 6.07 5.70
CA LEU A 175 6.35 4.90 5.26
C LEU A 175 7.02 3.56 5.62
N ASP A 176 8.09 3.56 6.42
CA ASP A 176 8.85 2.37 6.75
C ASP A 176 8.03 1.36 7.58
N THR A 177 8.17 0.05 7.31
CA THR A 177 7.44 -0.99 8.06
C THR A 177 7.80 -1.01 9.56
N GLY A 178 8.98 -0.52 9.95
CA GLY A 178 9.44 -0.45 11.33
C GLY A 178 8.83 0.73 12.11
N VAL A 179 8.12 0.44 13.19
CA VAL A 179 7.54 1.43 14.11
C VAL A 179 8.61 2.37 14.69
N SER A 180 9.78 1.84 15.05
CA SER A 180 10.87 2.65 15.65
C SER A 180 11.51 3.59 14.64
N VAL A 181 11.65 3.15 13.38
CA VAL A 181 12.11 3.98 12.25
C VAL A 181 11.16 5.15 12.06
N ARG A 182 9.85 4.90 11.90
CA ARG A 182 8.81 5.93 11.76
C ARG A 182 8.81 6.93 12.93
N LYS A 183 8.90 6.45 14.18
CA LYS A 183 9.02 7.30 15.37
C LYS A 183 10.29 8.17 15.36
N ARG A 184 11.42 7.65 14.89
CA ARG A 184 12.68 8.41 14.76
C ARG A 184 12.55 9.51 13.70
N VAL A 185 12.02 9.18 12.51
CA VAL A 185 11.76 10.15 11.44
C VAL A 185 10.87 11.28 11.94
N ILE A 186 9.74 10.99 12.58
CA ILE A 186 8.80 12.01 13.09
C ILE A 186 9.47 12.97 14.09
N LYS A 187 10.38 12.49 14.95
CA LYS A 187 11.15 13.36 15.86
C LYS A 187 12.09 14.28 15.10
N ILE A 188 12.88 13.73 14.17
CA ILE A 188 13.80 14.53 13.34
C ILE A 188 13.03 15.58 12.54
N LEU A 189 11.88 15.23 11.95
CA LEU A 189 11.05 16.18 11.21
C LEU A 189 10.46 17.27 12.11
N LYS A 190 10.06 16.95 13.35
CA LYS A 190 9.70 17.97 14.35
C LYS A 190 10.87 18.94 14.58
N ASP A 191 12.06 18.41 14.81
CA ASP A 191 13.23 19.21 15.18
C ASP A 191 13.64 20.13 14.00
N ILE A 192 13.61 19.63 12.76
CA ILE A 192 13.78 20.44 11.53
C ILE A 192 12.75 21.58 11.47
N CYS A 193 11.47 21.30 11.72
CA CYS A 193 10.40 22.31 11.71
C CYS A 193 10.50 23.35 12.84
N LEU A 194 11.35 23.14 13.86
CA LEU A 194 11.60 24.09 14.95
C LEU A 194 12.89 24.90 14.73
N GLU A 195 13.96 24.25 14.25
CA GLU A 195 15.27 24.89 14.02
C GLU A 195 15.35 25.68 12.71
N GLN A 196 14.51 25.38 11.71
CA GLN A 196 14.53 26.01 10.37
C GLN A 196 13.13 26.46 9.92
N PRO A 197 12.55 27.54 10.50
CA PRO A 197 11.21 28.00 10.18
C PRO A 197 11.05 28.53 8.75
N ASP A 198 12.14 29.02 8.14
CA ASP A 198 12.15 29.56 6.77
C ASP A 198 12.31 28.48 5.69
N PHE A 199 12.36 27.20 6.07
CA PHE A 199 12.51 26.10 5.12
C PHE A 199 11.27 25.97 4.22
N PRO A 200 11.38 26.07 2.88
CA PRO A 200 10.21 26.16 1.99
C PRO A 200 9.27 24.96 2.03
N LYS A 201 9.75 23.76 2.38
CA LYS A 201 8.94 22.52 2.45
C LYS A 201 8.40 22.24 3.87
N THR A 202 8.39 23.21 4.78
CA THR A 202 7.87 23.04 6.15
C THR A 202 6.38 22.65 6.17
N SER A 203 5.56 23.25 5.30
CA SER A 203 4.15 22.86 5.14
C SER A 203 4.01 21.39 4.70
N GLU A 204 4.78 20.98 3.69
CA GLU A 204 4.81 19.59 3.19
C GLU A 204 5.21 18.58 4.29
N LEU A 205 6.19 18.93 5.12
CA LEU A 205 6.58 18.11 6.28
C LEU A 205 5.43 17.95 7.28
N CYS A 206 4.79 19.05 7.66
CA CYS A 206 3.64 19.00 8.57
C CYS A 206 2.51 18.13 8.00
N VAL A 207 2.17 18.26 6.71
CA VAL A 207 1.18 17.39 6.05
C VAL A 207 1.57 15.90 6.14
N LYS A 208 2.84 15.56 5.89
CA LYS A 208 3.32 14.18 5.95
C LYS A 208 3.31 13.60 7.37
N ILE A 209 3.56 14.42 8.41
CA ILE A 209 3.42 14.01 9.82
C ILE A 209 1.94 13.83 10.19
N ILE A 210 1.05 14.76 9.82
CA ILE A 210 -0.41 14.68 10.09
C ILE A 210 -1.01 13.41 9.50
N ARG A 211 -0.59 13.00 8.29
CA ARG A 211 -0.98 11.73 7.65
C ARG A 211 -0.65 10.46 8.47
N ARG A 212 0.10 10.55 9.57
CA ARG A 212 0.40 9.45 10.51
C ARG A 212 -0.54 9.42 11.74
N VAL A 213 -1.62 10.20 11.76
CA VAL A 213 -2.59 10.22 12.87
C VAL A 213 -3.38 8.90 13.03
N ASN A 214 -3.64 8.18 11.94
CA ASN A 214 -4.31 6.87 11.93
C ASN A 214 -3.33 5.69 11.86
N ASP A 215 -2.06 5.95 12.18
CA ASP A 215 -1.05 4.92 12.32
C ASP A 215 -1.17 4.25 13.71
N GLU A 216 -0.31 3.28 14.03
CA GLU A 216 -0.27 2.57 15.31
C GLU A 216 -0.30 3.52 16.52
N ASP A 217 -0.92 3.11 17.63
CA ASP A 217 -1.16 3.96 18.82
C ASP A 217 0.09 4.68 19.33
N GLY A 218 1.24 4.02 19.27
CA GLY A 218 2.52 4.60 19.67
C GLY A 218 3.03 5.71 18.76
N ILE A 219 2.64 5.72 17.47
CA ILE A 219 2.91 6.80 16.51
C ILE A 219 1.82 7.88 16.64
N LYS A 220 0.55 7.49 16.70
CA LYS A 220 -0.59 8.40 16.92
C LYS A 220 -0.39 9.30 18.14
N LYS A 221 0.04 8.73 19.28
CA LYS A 221 0.36 9.51 20.49
C LYS A 221 1.51 10.49 20.26
N LEU A 222 2.58 10.05 19.60
CA LEU A 222 3.74 10.91 19.29
C LEU A 222 3.35 12.08 18.37
N VAL A 223 2.52 11.86 17.34
CA VAL A 223 2.03 12.92 16.45
C VAL A 223 1.20 13.95 17.23
N GLY A 224 0.35 13.49 18.17
CA GLY A 224 -0.37 14.36 19.10
C GLY A 224 0.57 15.21 19.95
N GLU A 225 1.55 14.59 20.63
CA GLU A 225 2.56 15.27 21.45
C GLU A 225 3.39 16.30 20.65
N VAL A 226 3.77 15.97 19.41
CA VAL A 226 4.49 16.87 18.49
C VAL A 226 3.68 18.14 18.23
N PHE A 227 2.45 18.03 17.71
CA PHE A 227 1.64 19.20 17.37
C PHE A 227 1.10 19.95 18.59
N GLN A 228 0.88 19.28 19.73
CA GLN A 228 0.60 19.93 21.00
C GLN A 228 1.76 20.84 21.42
N SER A 229 3.00 20.37 21.29
CA SER A 229 4.20 21.17 21.62
C SER A 229 4.48 22.29 20.60
N MET A 230 4.19 22.08 19.31
CA MET A 230 4.50 23.02 18.24
C MET A 230 3.45 24.14 18.10
N TRP A 231 2.16 23.78 18.04
CA TRP A 231 1.07 24.72 17.76
C TRP A 231 0.26 25.04 19.02
N PHE A 232 -0.29 24.02 19.68
CA PHE A 232 -1.32 24.16 20.74
C PHE A 232 -0.76 24.43 22.15
N THR A 233 0.39 25.09 22.24
CA THR A 233 0.95 25.60 23.49
C THR A 233 0.59 27.10 23.65
N PRO A 234 -0.11 27.50 24.74
CA PRO A 234 -0.53 28.87 24.94
C PRO A 234 0.65 29.84 24.87
N THR A 235 0.47 30.93 24.13
CA THR A 235 1.51 31.95 23.98
C THR A 235 1.10 33.18 24.77
N SER A 236 2.07 33.85 25.41
CA SER A 236 1.78 35.09 26.13
C SER A 236 1.33 36.17 25.15
N GLU A 237 0.22 36.84 25.46
CA GLU A 237 -0.38 37.93 24.69
C GLU A 237 0.62 39.08 24.40
N LYS A 238 1.73 39.15 25.16
CA LYS A 238 2.85 40.08 24.95
C LYS A 238 3.71 39.81 23.69
N LYS A 239 3.44 38.77 22.90
CA LYS A 239 4.20 38.42 21.67
C LYS A 239 3.27 38.05 20.50
N PRO A 240 2.50 39.01 19.94
CA PRO A 240 1.53 38.73 18.87
C PRO A 240 2.18 38.14 17.61
N GLU A 241 3.40 38.56 17.26
CA GLU A 241 4.18 38.04 16.12
C GLU A 241 4.30 36.51 16.12
N ARG A 242 4.50 35.90 17.29
CA ARG A 242 4.62 34.44 17.43
C ARG A 242 3.28 33.71 17.24
N ILE A 243 2.17 34.37 17.56
CA ILE A 243 0.82 33.83 17.31
C ILE A 243 0.51 33.95 15.82
N LEU A 244 0.81 35.10 15.20
CA LEU A 244 0.67 35.32 13.77
C LEU A 244 1.53 34.35 12.94
N GLN A 245 2.78 34.07 13.35
CA GLN A 245 3.64 33.08 12.69
C GLN A 245 3.07 31.65 12.80
N LYS A 246 2.49 31.28 13.94
CA LYS A 246 1.77 30.00 14.10
C LYS A 246 0.54 29.94 13.19
N VAL A 247 -0.28 30.99 13.16
CA VAL A 247 -1.45 31.10 12.27
C VAL A 247 -1.04 30.94 10.82
N LYS A 248 -0.03 31.68 10.35
CA LYS A 248 0.51 31.57 8.98
C LYS A 248 0.95 30.14 8.65
N ASN A 249 1.72 29.49 9.53
CA ASN A 249 2.12 28.09 9.32
C ASN A 249 0.91 27.15 9.22
N ILE A 250 -0.07 27.26 10.14
CA ILE A 250 -1.30 26.44 10.09
C ILE A 250 -2.07 26.69 8.78
N THR A 251 -2.22 27.94 8.33
CA THR A 251 -2.90 28.25 7.06
C THR A 251 -2.17 27.70 5.84
N HIS A 252 -0.82 27.74 5.80
CA HIS A 252 -0.03 27.13 4.73
C HIS A 252 -0.12 25.60 4.73
N VAL A 253 -0.30 24.97 5.90
CA VAL A 253 -0.57 23.52 6.01
C VAL A 253 -1.97 23.17 5.51
N VAL A 254 -2.98 23.97 5.84
CA VAL A 254 -4.36 23.79 5.34
C VAL A 254 -4.42 24.00 3.82
N GLU A 255 -3.68 24.98 3.30
CA GLU A 255 -3.49 25.21 1.86
C GLU A 255 -2.84 24.00 1.17
N ALA A 256 -1.71 23.50 1.71
CA ALA A 256 -1.03 22.30 1.20
C ALA A 256 -1.85 21.00 1.34
N CYS A 257 -2.81 20.93 2.27
CA CYS A 257 -3.73 19.80 2.41
C CYS A 257 -4.91 19.82 1.42
N ARG A 258 -5.19 20.96 0.76
CA ARG A 258 -6.41 21.19 -0.02
C ARG A 258 -6.74 20.08 -1.02
N ASP A 259 -5.74 19.58 -1.74
CA ASP A 259 -5.93 18.57 -2.79
C ASP A 259 -6.08 17.14 -2.26
N THR A 260 -5.74 16.89 -0.98
CA THR A 260 -5.76 15.54 -0.37
C THR A 260 -6.75 15.36 0.77
N GLY A 261 -7.51 16.42 1.10
CA GLY A 261 -8.53 16.39 2.15
C GLY A 261 -8.02 16.81 3.53
N LEU A 262 -8.93 17.36 4.34
CA LEU A 262 -8.65 17.90 5.69
C LEU A 262 -8.93 16.90 6.82
N GLU A 263 -9.46 15.72 6.49
CA GLU A 263 -9.96 14.72 7.45
C GLU A 263 -8.90 14.26 8.48
N TRP A 264 -7.62 14.21 8.08
CA TRP A 264 -6.53 13.83 9.00
C TRP A 264 -6.24 14.93 10.04
N PHE A 265 -6.44 16.20 9.66
CA PHE A 265 -6.35 17.33 10.60
C PHE A 265 -7.58 17.35 11.52
N GLU A 266 -8.77 17.03 10.99
CA GLU A 266 -9.98 16.85 11.81
C GLU A 266 -9.77 15.80 12.88
N GLN A 267 -9.25 14.63 12.50
CA GLN A 267 -8.94 13.54 13.43
C GLN A 267 -7.84 13.93 14.43
N LEU A 268 -6.79 14.63 14.00
CA LEU A 268 -5.75 15.13 14.91
C LEU A 268 -6.33 16.05 15.99
N LEU A 269 -7.05 17.09 15.60
CA LEU A 269 -7.62 18.05 16.55
C LEU A 269 -8.72 17.42 17.41
N THR A 270 -9.52 16.52 16.85
CA THR A 270 -10.52 15.72 17.59
C THR A 270 -9.85 14.84 18.65
N ASN A 271 -8.73 14.17 18.33
CA ASN A 271 -7.97 13.39 19.31
C ASN A 271 -7.38 14.28 20.42
N LEU A 272 -6.87 15.48 20.07
CA LEU A 272 -6.33 16.45 21.04
C LEU A 272 -7.41 17.08 21.96
N LEU A 273 -8.65 17.20 21.47
CA LEU A 273 -9.77 17.81 22.21
C LEU A 273 -10.71 16.80 22.90
N LYS A 274 -10.56 15.49 22.66
CA LYS A 274 -11.36 14.45 23.33
C LYS A 274 -10.93 14.19 24.78
N ASN A 275 -9.65 14.28 25.09
CA ASN A 275 -9.11 14.02 26.43
C ASN A 275 -9.37 15.19 27.41
N LYS A 276 -10.59 15.28 27.94
CA LYS A 276 -10.97 16.33 28.91
C LYS A 276 -10.24 16.25 30.26
N ASP A 277 -9.73 15.07 30.61
CA ASP A 277 -9.09 14.78 31.90
C ASP A 277 -7.59 15.12 31.93
N ASP A 278 -6.97 15.39 30.77
CA ASP A 278 -5.56 15.79 30.72
C ASP A 278 -5.38 17.19 31.33
N ALA A 279 -4.39 17.36 32.21
CA ALA A 279 -4.07 18.67 32.82
C ALA A 279 -3.76 19.76 31.78
N ASN A 280 -3.28 19.34 30.60
CA ASN A 280 -3.00 20.20 29.45
C ASN A 280 -4.25 20.55 28.61
N TYR A 281 -5.41 19.93 28.83
CA TYR A 281 -6.63 20.22 28.06
C TYR A 281 -7.00 21.71 28.11
N LYS A 282 -6.96 22.31 29.30
CA LYS A 282 -7.24 23.75 29.48
C LYS A 282 -6.23 24.65 28.74
N SER A 283 -4.97 24.22 28.61
CA SER A 283 -3.94 24.98 27.90
C SER A 283 -4.11 24.87 26.38
N VAL A 284 -4.43 23.68 25.87
CA VAL A 284 -4.80 23.45 24.46
C VAL A 284 -6.03 24.28 24.09
N VAL A 285 -7.10 24.24 24.90
CA VAL A 285 -8.32 25.04 24.68
C VAL A 285 -8.03 26.55 24.65
N LYS A 286 -7.22 27.09 25.58
CA LYS A 286 -6.81 28.50 25.53
C LYS A 286 -6.00 28.81 24.26
N SER A 287 -5.10 27.92 23.85
CA SER A 287 -4.30 28.10 22.63
C SER A 287 -5.16 28.05 21.36
N CYS A 288 -6.15 27.16 21.27
CA CYS A 288 -7.09 27.09 20.15
C CYS A 288 -7.89 28.40 20.04
N LYS A 289 -8.40 28.93 21.17
CA LYS A 289 -9.10 30.22 21.16
C LYS A 289 -8.19 31.36 20.67
N GLN A 290 -6.97 31.48 21.19
CA GLN A 290 -5.99 32.48 20.72
C GLN A 290 -5.68 32.36 19.21
N ILE A 291 -5.63 31.13 18.67
CA ILE A 291 -5.41 30.88 17.24
C ILE A 291 -6.62 31.30 16.41
N VAL A 292 -7.86 31.02 16.87
CA VAL A 292 -9.09 31.43 16.18
C VAL A 292 -9.27 32.95 16.20
N ASP A 293 -9.08 33.59 17.36
CA ASP A 293 -9.17 35.05 17.50
C ASP A 293 -8.17 35.75 16.56
N CYS A 294 -6.90 35.31 16.56
CA CYS A 294 -5.86 35.84 15.67
C CYS A 294 -6.10 35.50 14.18
N LEU A 295 -6.77 34.38 13.87
CA LEU A 295 -7.20 34.05 12.50
C LEU A 295 -8.21 35.05 11.95
N VAL A 296 -9.17 35.47 12.78
CA VAL A 296 -10.18 36.46 12.40
C VAL A 296 -9.57 37.85 12.27
N GLU A 297 -8.66 38.24 13.18
CA GLU A 297 -7.88 39.48 13.06
C GLU A 297 -7.03 39.52 11.77
N ASN A 298 -6.30 38.44 11.47
CA ASN A 298 -5.50 38.33 10.24
C ASN A 298 -6.39 38.34 8.99
N LEU A 299 -7.58 37.73 9.04
CA LEU A 299 -8.55 37.74 7.95
C LEU A 299 -9.07 39.17 7.66
N LEU A 300 -9.35 39.97 8.70
CA LEU A 300 -9.72 41.38 8.53
C LEU A 300 -8.56 42.21 7.95
N GLN A 301 -7.33 42.02 8.44
CA GLN A 301 -6.14 42.71 7.90
C GLN A 301 -5.84 42.34 6.44
N LEU A 302 -6.08 41.08 6.05
CA LEU A 302 -5.96 40.61 4.67
C LEU A 302 -7.04 41.20 3.76
N GLU A 303 -8.24 41.47 4.29
CA GLU A 303 -9.29 42.19 3.55
C GLU A 303 -8.90 43.66 3.32
N GLU A 304 -8.51 44.40 4.37
CA GLU A 304 -8.00 45.78 4.26
C GLU A 304 -6.86 45.89 3.24
N SER A 305 -5.97 44.89 3.21
CA SER A 305 -4.88 44.78 2.24
C SER A 305 -5.37 44.47 0.82
N SER A 306 -6.44 43.67 0.67
CA SER A 306 -6.97 43.21 -0.62
C SER A 306 -7.88 44.22 -1.31
N GLN A 307 -8.48 45.18 -0.58
CA GLN A 307 -9.31 46.25 -1.17
C GLN A 307 -8.55 47.16 -2.18
N ASN A 308 -7.22 47.09 -2.22
CA ASN A 308 -6.38 47.86 -3.13
C ASN A 308 -6.02 47.14 -4.45
N VAL A 309 -6.52 45.92 -4.70
CA VAL A 309 -6.20 45.16 -5.93
C VAL A 309 -7.47 44.51 -6.50
N ASP A 310 -7.83 44.84 -7.75
CA ASP A 310 -8.97 44.28 -8.52
C ASP A 310 -8.79 42.80 -8.93
N GLY A 311 -8.30 41.95 -8.00
CA GLY A 311 -7.69 40.64 -8.27
C GLY A 311 -8.30 39.43 -7.55
N GLY A 312 -9.58 39.47 -7.18
CA GLY A 312 -10.31 38.32 -6.59
C GLY A 312 -9.87 37.91 -5.18
N ALA A 313 -10.55 36.93 -4.57
CA ALA A 313 -10.14 36.41 -3.26
C ALA A 313 -8.77 35.73 -3.33
N SER A 314 -7.81 36.21 -2.54
CA SER A 314 -6.46 35.63 -2.46
C SER A 314 -6.51 34.17 -1.96
N PRO A 315 -5.59 33.30 -2.42
CA PRO A 315 -5.57 31.90 -1.96
C PRO A 315 -5.37 31.79 -0.44
N HIS A 316 -4.65 32.75 0.15
CA HIS A 316 -4.43 32.86 1.58
C HIS A 316 -5.73 33.18 2.36
N LEU A 317 -6.61 34.04 1.83
CA LEU A 317 -7.94 34.29 2.43
C LEU A 317 -8.82 33.03 2.41
N VAL A 318 -8.80 32.29 1.30
CA VAL A 318 -9.53 31.00 1.18
C VAL A 318 -8.98 29.97 2.16
N ALA A 319 -7.66 29.91 2.36
CA ALA A 319 -7.02 29.04 3.35
C ALA A 319 -7.36 29.44 4.80
N CYS A 320 -7.42 30.74 5.12
CA CYS A 320 -7.88 31.23 6.42
C CYS A 320 -9.32 30.79 6.72
N LEU A 321 -10.26 30.98 5.78
CA LEU A 321 -11.66 30.57 5.95
C LEU A 321 -11.86 29.05 5.94
N ALA A 322 -11.05 28.30 5.17
CA ALA A 322 -11.02 26.84 5.27
C ALA A 322 -10.52 26.37 6.65
N THR A 323 -9.53 27.05 7.23
CA THR A 323 -9.03 26.79 8.59
C THR A 323 -10.11 27.12 9.64
N LEU A 324 -10.85 28.22 9.46
CA LEU A 324 -11.93 28.62 10.35
C LEU A 324 -13.10 27.61 10.32
N HIS A 325 -13.49 27.16 9.12
CA HIS A 325 -14.47 26.09 8.94
C HIS A 325 -14.04 24.77 9.61
N LEU A 326 -12.76 24.44 9.51
CA LEU A 326 -12.17 23.26 10.14
C LEU A 326 -12.28 23.32 11.67
N PHE A 327 -11.97 24.48 12.29
CA PHE A 327 -12.20 24.69 13.72
C PHE A 327 -13.70 24.66 14.08
N SER A 328 -14.58 25.25 13.26
CA SER A 328 -16.03 25.27 13.53
C SER A 328 -16.64 23.87 13.53
N LYS A 329 -16.18 22.96 12.65
CA LYS A 329 -16.65 21.57 12.59
C LYS A 329 -16.31 20.75 13.83
N ILE A 330 -15.18 21.05 14.48
CA ILE A 330 -14.60 20.20 15.53
C ILE A 330 -14.99 20.70 16.93
N GLN A 331 -14.99 22.02 17.14
CA GLN A 331 -15.49 22.61 18.38
C GLN A 331 -16.11 23.99 18.07
N PRO A 332 -17.41 24.05 17.71
CA PRO A 332 -18.07 25.25 17.21
C PRO A 332 -18.00 26.46 18.17
N HIS A 333 -18.01 26.18 19.47
CA HIS A 333 -17.97 27.16 20.57
C HIS A 333 -16.82 28.19 20.47
N PHE A 334 -15.72 27.88 19.79
CA PHE A 334 -14.61 28.83 19.60
C PHE A 334 -14.92 29.91 18.57
N VAL A 335 -15.79 29.64 17.60
CA VAL A 335 -16.07 30.53 16.46
C VAL A 335 -17.39 31.30 16.65
N VAL A 336 -18.26 30.88 17.60
CA VAL A 336 -19.51 31.57 17.99
C VAL A 336 -19.37 33.10 18.16
N PRO A 337 -18.35 33.66 18.85
CA PRO A 337 -18.21 35.11 19.02
C PRO A 337 -17.98 35.87 17.70
N HIS A 338 -17.48 35.18 16.67
CA HIS A 338 -17.08 35.74 15.38
C HIS A 338 -18.14 35.55 14.29
N ALA A 339 -19.34 35.05 14.63
CA ALA A 339 -20.42 34.85 13.65
C ALA A 339 -20.85 36.16 12.95
N THR A 340 -20.82 37.28 13.68
CA THR A 340 -21.16 38.62 13.15
C THR A 340 -20.11 39.18 12.20
N THR A 341 -18.82 38.87 12.40
CA THR A 341 -17.74 39.28 11.48
C THR A 341 -17.70 38.40 10.23
N ILE A 342 -18.23 37.17 10.29
CA ILE A 342 -18.27 36.23 9.16
C ILE A 342 -19.48 36.48 8.23
N GLN A 343 -20.61 36.98 8.74
CA GLN A 343 -21.83 37.18 7.95
C GLN A 343 -21.67 38.09 6.70
N PRO A 344 -20.91 39.21 6.71
CA PRO A 344 -20.77 40.07 5.54
C PRO A 344 -20.23 39.38 4.29
N TYR A 345 -19.35 38.38 4.45
CA TYR A 345 -18.80 37.59 3.33
C TYR A 345 -19.86 36.81 2.54
N LEU A 346 -21.04 36.57 3.14
CA LEU A 346 -22.19 35.95 2.48
C LEU A 346 -22.75 36.82 1.34
N SER A 347 -22.57 38.14 1.42
CA SER A 347 -23.09 39.12 0.45
C SER A 347 -22.16 39.38 -0.74
N MET A 348 -20.94 38.83 -0.72
CA MET A 348 -19.95 39.03 -1.79
C MET A 348 -20.43 38.47 -3.15
N LYS A 349 -20.07 39.17 -4.23
CA LYS A 349 -20.35 38.72 -5.61
C LYS A 349 -19.31 37.67 -6.03
N CYS A 350 -19.71 36.42 -6.21
CA CYS A 350 -18.82 35.38 -6.71
C CYS A 350 -18.57 35.55 -8.21
N ASN A 351 -17.35 35.99 -8.57
CA ASN A 351 -16.89 36.09 -9.95
C ASN A 351 -15.84 35.01 -10.29
N THR A 352 -15.11 34.50 -9.30
CA THR A 352 -14.02 33.53 -9.46
C THR A 352 -14.26 32.22 -8.70
N GLN A 353 -13.47 31.19 -9.02
CA GLN A 353 -13.54 29.87 -8.37
C GLN A 353 -13.07 29.91 -6.90
N SER A 354 -12.18 30.85 -6.53
CA SER A 354 -11.80 31.10 -5.13
C SER A 354 -12.96 31.70 -4.35
N ASP A 355 -13.68 32.68 -4.90
CA ASP A 355 -14.86 33.28 -4.26
C ASP A 355 -15.97 32.24 -4.01
N PHE A 356 -16.14 31.29 -4.95
CA PHE A 356 -17.10 30.19 -4.78
C PHE A 356 -16.73 29.27 -3.60
N LEU A 357 -15.44 28.92 -3.45
CA LEU A 357 -14.98 28.08 -2.33
C LEU A 357 -15.04 28.85 -1.01
N LEU A 358 -14.71 30.14 -1.02
CA LEU A 358 -14.86 31.05 0.11
C LEU A 358 -16.31 31.04 0.61
N LEU A 359 -17.27 31.31 -0.27
CA LEU A 359 -18.68 31.38 0.08
C LEU A 359 -19.25 30.03 0.54
N LYS A 360 -18.79 28.92 -0.04
CA LYS A 360 -19.11 27.57 0.43
C LYS A 360 -18.63 27.37 1.87
N ASN A 361 -17.37 27.68 2.17
CA ASN A 361 -16.80 27.53 3.51
C ASN A 361 -17.54 28.41 4.53
N VAL A 362 -17.89 29.65 4.16
CA VAL A 362 -18.69 30.57 4.99
C VAL A 362 -20.08 30.00 5.29
N ALA A 363 -20.82 29.54 4.28
CA ALA A 363 -22.16 28.97 4.46
C ALA A 363 -22.14 27.73 5.37
N GLN A 364 -21.19 26.81 5.17
CA GLN A 364 -21.04 25.62 6.02
C GLN A 364 -20.53 25.94 7.43
N THR A 365 -19.85 27.07 7.62
CA THR A 365 -19.40 27.54 8.94
C THR A 365 -20.58 28.13 9.72
N LEU A 366 -21.43 28.95 9.06
CA LEU A 366 -22.66 29.49 9.65
C LEU A 366 -23.69 28.40 9.98
N GLU A 367 -23.83 27.37 9.13
CA GLU A 367 -24.71 26.20 9.36
C GLU A 367 -24.47 25.54 10.73
N ILE A 368 -23.19 25.43 11.12
CA ILE A 368 -22.77 24.76 12.36
C ILE A 368 -22.84 25.73 13.56
N ILE A 369 -22.49 27.00 13.35
CA ILE A 369 -22.33 27.98 14.44
C ILE A 369 -23.66 28.59 14.88
N VAL A 370 -24.52 29.01 13.94
CA VAL A 370 -25.72 29.80 14.26
C VAL A 370 -26.67 29.08 15.24
N PRO A 371 -26.91 27.77 15.16
CA PRO A 371 -27.72 27.04 16.15
C PRO A 371 -27.11 26.91 17.55
N LEU A 372 -25.87 27.36 17.76
CA LEU A 372 -25.13 27.29 19.03
C LEU A 372 -24.87 28.68 19.63
N ILE A 373 -25.44 29.74 19.05
CA ILE A 373 -25.39 31.09 19.62
C ILE A 373 -26.38 31.16 20.79
N GLU A 374 -25.89 31.49 21.98
CA GLU A 374 -26.75 31.84 23.12
C GLU A 374 -27.33 33.25 22.87
N HIS A 375 -28.62 33.33 22.55
CA HIS A 375 -29.38 34.55 22.22
C HIS A 375 -28.88 35.35 20.98
N PRO A 376 -29.03 34.80 19.75
CA PRO A 376 -28.85 35.55 18.51
C PRO A 376 -29.88 36.69 18.37
N SER A 377 -29.50 37.82 17.74
CA SER A 377 -30.45 38.89 17.47
C SER A 377 -31.36 38.56 16.28
N GLU A 378 -32.64 38.90 16.39
CA GLU A 378 -33.63 38.65 15.32
C GLU A 378 -33.26 39.33 13.99
N SER A 379 -32.67 40.52 14.05
CA SER A 379 -32.20 41.25 12.87
C SER A 379 -31.08 40.52 12.12
N PHE A 380 -30.14 39.90 12.85
CA PHE A 380 -29.05 39.11 12.28
C PHE A 380 -29.56 37.84 11.62
N LEU A 381 -30.52 37.15 12.27
CA LEU A 381 -31.15 35.95 11.73
C LEU A 381 -31.96 36.25 10.46
N ALA A 382 -32.78 37.31 10.47
CA ALA A 382 -33.54 37.75 9.30
C ALA A 382 -32.63 38.12 8.11
N GLN A 383 -31.49 38.76 8.37
CA GLN A 383 -30.52 39.09 7.33
C GLN A 383 -29.85 37.83 6.75
N ILE A 384 -29.52 36.83 7.58
CA ILE A 384 -29.02 35.53 7.11
C ILE A 384 -30.08 34.80 6.27
N GLU A 385 -31.35 34.78 6.67
CA GLU A 385 -32.44 34.18 5.87
C GLU A 385 -32.56 34.86 4.50
N GLU A 386 -32.59 36.20 4.47
CA GLU A 386 -32.72 36.97 3.24
C GLU A 386 -31.53 36.74 2.29
N ASP A 387 -30.30 36.78 2.81
CA ASP A 387 -29.09 36.57 2.03
C ASP A 387 -28.99 35.11 1.53
N MET A 388 -29.33 34.11 2.34
CA MET A 388 -29.39 32.71 1.90
C MET A 388 -30.42 32.50 0.77
N VAL A 389 -31.60 33.13 0.84
CA VAL A 389 -32.58 33.09 -0.26
C VAL A 389 -32.06 33.79 -1.52
N LYS A 390 -31.43 34.97 -1.41
CA LYS A 390 -30.78 35.65 -2.54
C LYS A 390 -29.74 34.75 -3.22
N LEU A 391 -28.93 34.02 -2.43
CA LEU A 391 -27.94 33.07 -2.94
C LEU A 391 -28.60 31.86 -3.63
N ILE A 392 -29.61 31.24 -3.01
CA ILE A 392 -30.37 30.12 -3.59
C ILE A 392 -31.03 30.50 -4.93
N LEU A 393 -31.40 31.76 -5.12
CA LEU A 393 -31.95 32.27 -6.39
C LEU A 393 -30.90 32.61 -7.44
N ARG A 394 -29.75 33.20 -7.06
CA ARG A 394 -28.77 33.78 -8.00
C ARG A 394 -27.56 32.89 -8.32
N GLN A 395 -27.09 32.05 -7.40
CA GLN A 395 -25.75 31.44 -7.46
C GLN A 395 -25.69 30.10 -8.23
N HIS A 396 -24.48 29.55 -8.39
CA HIS A 396 -24.23 28.31 -9.12
C HIS A 396 -24.72 27.06 -8.38
N MET A 397 -25.12 26.00 -9.11
CA MET A 397 -25.75 24.79 -8.53
C MET A 397 -24.92 24.07 -7.44
N GLY A 398 -23.59 24.24 -7.44
CA GLY A 398 -22.71 23.61 -6.44
C GLY A 398 -22.77 24.23 -5.04
N LEU A 399 -23.26 25.47 -4.90
CA LEU A 399 -23.38 26.14 -3.60
C LEU A 399 -24.72 25.81 -2.91
N LEU A 400 -25.76 25.55 -3.71
CA LEU A 400 -27.13 25.34 -3.22
C LEU A 400 -27.26 24.33 -2.08
N PRO A 401 -26.57 23.17 -2.06
CA PRO A 401 -26.65 22.26 -0.92
C PRO A 401 -26.24 22.90 0.41
N GLY A 402 -25.16 23.70 0.44
CA GLY A 402 -24.69 24.36 1.66
C GLY A 402 -25.60 25.51 2.11
N CYS A 403 -26.12 26.31 1.18
CA CYS A 403 -27.08 27.37 1.52
C CYS A 403 -28.43 26.81 2.01
N VAL A 404 -28.94 25.74 1.39
CA VAL A 404 -30.19 25.09 1.80
C VAL A 404 -30.01 24.35 3.13
N ALA A 405 -28.86 23.72 3.37
CA ALA A 405 -28.54 23.11 4.66
C ALA A 405 -28.43 24.15 5.78
N CYS A 406 -27.72 25.27 5.55
CA CYS A 406 -27.65 26.37 6.50
C CYS A 406 -29.04 26.98 6.78
N LEU A 407 -29.84 27.25 5.75
CA LEU A 407 -31.21 27.75 5.92
C LEU A 407 -32.07 26.75 6.71
N GLY A 408 -31.93 25.45 6.44
CA GLY A 408 -32.59 24.38 7.20
C GLY A 408 -32.16 24.34 8.67
N ALA A 409 -30.86 24.48 8.95
CA ALA A 409 -30.33 24.51 10.31
C ALA A 409 -30.84 25.73 11.10
N VAL A 410 -30.86 26.91 10.49
CA VAL A 410 -31.35 28.16 11.11
C VAL A 410 -32.86 28.11 11.34
N VAL A 411 -33.64 27.75 10.32
CA VAL A 411 -35.11 27.78 10.39
C VAL A 411 -35.67 26.67 11.29
N ASN A 412 -35.13 25.45 11.22
CA ASN A 412 -35.63 24.34 12.04
C ASN A 412 -35.21 24.44 13.52
N LYS A 413 -34.10 25.12 13.85
CA LYS A 413 -33.55 25.16 15.23
C LYS A 413 -33.69 26.51 15.95
N VAL A 414 -33.87 27.62 15.23
CA VAL A 414 -33.80 28.97 15.82
C VAL A 414 -35.01 29.85 15.45
N THR A 415 -35.28 30.08 14.17
CA THR A 415 -36.26 31.12 13.77
C THR A 415 -37.70 30.61 13.61
N HIS A 416 -37.88 29.33 13.27
CA HIS A 416 -39.17 28.72 12.95
C HIS A 416 -39.99 29.47 11.86
N ASN A 417 -39.33 30.27 11.01
CA ASN A 417 -39.95 31.01 9.90
C ASN A 417 -40.25 30.11 8.68
N TYR A 418 -41.15 29.15 8.88
CA TYR A 418 -41.49 28.15 7.85
C TYR A 418 -42.24 28.72 6.63
N GLN A 419 -42.84 29.91 6.75
CA GLN A 419 -43.58 30.56 5.65
C GLN A 419 -42.65 30.97 4.50
N LEU A 420 -41.51 31.58 4.81
CA LEU A 420 -40.51 31.99 3.82
C LEU A 420 -39.94 30.80 3.03
N VAL A 421 -39.75 29.65 3.70
CA VAL A 421 -39.31 28.40 3.07
C VAL A 421 -40.40 27.82 2.16
N ARG A 422 -41.67 27.81 2.61
CA ARG A 422 -42.83 27.36 1.82
C ARG A 422 -43.00 28.17 0.54
N ASP A 423 -42.94 29.50 0.64
CA ASP A 423 -43.03 30.41 -0.51
C ASP A 423 -41.91 30.17 -1.53
N CYS A 424 -40.68 29.93 -1.04
CA CYS A 424 -39.54 29.63 -1.89
C CYS A 424 -39.72 28.28 -2.60
N PHE A 425 -40.10 27.24 -1.86
CA PHE A 425 -40.38 25.91 -2.38
C PHE A 425 -41.50 25.93 -3.43
N GLN A 426 -42.64 26.58 -3.13
CA GLN A 426 -43.80 26.65 -4.02
C GLN A 426 -43.45 27.34 -5.34
N LYS A 427 -42.62 28.39 -5.33
CA LYS A 427 -42.14 29.06 -6.57
C LYS A 427 -41.39 28.08 -7.48
N PHE A 428 -40.50 27.24 -6.94
CA PHE A 428 -39.81 26.22 -7.73
C PHE A 428 -40.73 25.06 -8.14
N PHE A 429 -41.63 24.62 -7.27
CA PHE A 429 -42.55 23.52 -7.55
C PHE A 429 -43.59 23.88 -8.63
N VAL A 430 -44.11 25.11 -8.62
CA VAL A 430 -45.00 25.61 -9.70
C VAL A 430 -44.27 25.63 -11.05
N VAL A 431 -43.00 26.03 -11.08
CA VAL A 431 -42.19 25.95 -12.32
C VAL A 431 -42.07 24.51 -12.82
N LEU A 432 -41.86 23.51 -11.94
CA LEU A 432 -41.85 22.09 -12.33
C LEU A 432 -43.20 21.62 -12.88
N LEU A 433 -44.32 21.96 -12.21
CA LEU A 433 -45.66 21.58 -12.65
C LEU A 433 -46.03 22.22 -14.00
N VAL A 434 -45.63 23.46 -14.24
CA VAL A 434 -45.81 24.13 -15.55
C VAL A 434 -44.97 23.44 -16.61
N CYS A 435 -43.69 23.15 -16.34
CA CYS A 435 -42.84 22.44 -17.30
C CYS A 435 -43.38 21.03 -17.61
N LYS A 436 -43.86 20.28 -16.62
CA LYS A 436 -44.48 18.96 -16.82
C LYS A 436 -45.72 19.05 -17.72
N LYS A 437 -46.61 20.01 -17.46
CA LYS A 437 -47.82 20.24 -18.28
C LYS A 437 -47.52 20.77 -19.69
N GLU A 438 -46.35 21.36 -19.92
CA GLU A 438 -45.89 21.79 -21.25
C GLU A 438 -45.26 20.63 -22.02
N ASP A 439 -44.50 19.78 -21.35
CA ASP A 439 -43.87 18.55 -21.86
C ASP A 439 -44.92 17.49 -22.25
N GLU A 440 -45.88 17.20 -21.36
CA GLU A 440 -47.04 16.33 -21.61
C GLU A 440 -47.89 16.78 -22.83
N LYS A 441 -47.78 18.05 -23.25
CA LYS A 441 -48.53 18.61 -24.38
C LYS A 441 -47.74 18.69 -25.68
N ASN A 442 -46.41 18.88 -25.62
CA ASN A 442 -45.53 18.99 -26.80
C ASN A 442 -44.06 18.73 -26.38
N PRO A 443 -43.50 17.54 -26.64
CA PRO A 443 -42.12 17.19 -26.26
C PRO A 443 -41.03 18.06 -26.92
N ASP A 444 -41.24 18.54 -28.15
CA ASP A 444 -40.23 19.27 -28.95
C ASP A 444 -40.30 20.81 -28.83
N ASN A 445 -41.01 21.33 -27.84
CA ASN A 445 -41.34 22.75 -27.74
C ASN A 445 -40.09 23.64 -27.50
N GLU A 446 -39.80 24.61 -28.38
CA GLU A 446 -38.68 25.57 -28.26
C GLU A 446 -38.65 26.28 -26.89
N ASN A 447 -39.83 26.55 -26.32
CA ASN A 447 -39.98 27.14 -24.99
C ASN A 447 -39.39 26.25 -23.87
N LEU A 448 -39.40 24.92 -24.01
CA LEU A 448 -38.81 23.99 -23.05
C LEU A 448 -37.28 24.06 -23.08
N LYS A 449 -36.69 24.23 -24.28
CA LYS A 449 -35.25 24.48 -24.44
C LYS A 449 -34.84 25.82 -23.80
N ALA A 450 -35.62 26.88 -23.98
CA ALA A 450 -35.38 28.18 -23.34
C ALA A 450 -35.57 28.14 -21.80
N LYS A 451 -36.51 27.32 -21.30
CA LYS A 451 -36.73 27.09 -19.86
C LYS A 451 -35.78 26.06 -19.25
N ARG A 452 -35.00 25.31 -20.04
CA ARG A 452 -34.10 24.23 -19.59
C ARG A 452 -33.23 24.59 -18.38
N PRO A 453 -32.54 25.75 -18.30
CA PRO A 453 -31.76 26.10 -17.11
C PRO A 453 -32.62 26.29 -15.85
N LYS A 454 -33.85 26.81 -16.00
CA LYS A 454 -34.81 26.98 -14.90
C LYS A 454 -35.38 25.63 -14.45
N LEU A 455 -35.67 24.72 -15.38
CA LEU A 455 -36.10 23.35 -15.10
C LEU A 455 -35.01 22.58 -14.33
N LEU A 456 -33.78 22.57 -14.83
CA LEU A 456 -32.64 21.89 -14.18
C LEU A 456 -32.35 22.46 -12.78
N ARG A 457 -32.46 23.78 -12.59
CA ARG A 457 -32.36 24.42 -11.26
C ARG A 457 -33.51 23.98 -10.35
N SER A 458 -34.75 23.99 -10.84
CA SER A 458 -35.94 23.65 -10.04
C SER A 458 -35.94 22.18 -9.60
N LEU A 459 -35.58 21.23 -10.48
CA LEU A 459 -35.48 19.81 -10.16
C LEU A 459 -34.49 19.55 -9.02
N PHE A 460 -33.31 20.19 -9.10
CA PHE A 460 -32.26 20.07 -8.10
C PHE A 460 -32.64 20.76 -6.78
N THR A 461 -33.26 21.94 -6.86
CA THR A 461 -33.62 22.76 -5.69
C THR A 461 -34.78 22.15 -4.90
N VAL A 462 -35.81 21.64 -5.58
CA VAL A 462 -36.94 20.94 -4.94
C VAL A 462 -36.45 19.68 -4.20
N GLY A 463 -35.58 18.88 -4.82
CA GLY A 463 -34.98 17.72 -4.16
C GLY A 463 -34.17 18.08 -2.91
N LEU A 464 -33.40 19.18 -2.94
CA LEU A 464 -32.66 19.67 -1.77
C LEU A 464 -33.59 20.17 -0.65
N PHE A 465 -34.65 20.90 -0.98
CA PHE A 465 -35.63 21.34 0.03
C PHE A 465 -36.26 20.14 0.73
N CYS A 466 -36.67 19.10 -0.01
CA CYS A 466 -37.22 17.87 0.57
C CYS A 466 -36.21 17.03 1.38
N ARG A 467 -34.90 17.31 1.30
CA ARG A 467 -33.88 16.66 2.16
C ARG A 467 -33.78 17.33 3.52
N HIS A 468 -33.72 18.67 3.54
CA HIS A 468 -33.41 19.46 4.73
C HIS A 468 -34.64 19.96 5.49
N PHE A 469 -35.80 20.03 4.84
CA PHE A 469 -37.06 20.48 5.43
C PHE A 469 -38.10 19.37 5.44
N ASP A 470 -38.70 19.18 6.61
CA ASP A 470 -39.79 18.24 6.81
C ASP A 470 -41.11 18.98 6.63
N PHE A 471 -41.66 18.92 5.42
CA PHE A 471 -42.90 19.63 5.10
C PHE A 471 -44.12 19.01 5.79
N GLU A 472 -44.06 17.75 6.25
CA GLU A 472 -45.19 17.09 6.93
C GLU A 472 -45.35 17.61 8.37
N THR A 473 -44.27 17.95 9.08
CA THR A 473 -44.38 18.58 10.41
C THR A 473 -44.76 20.06 10.36
N MET A 474 -44.60 20.71 9.20
CA MET A 474 -44.95 22.12 9.00
C MET A 474 -46.41 22.34 8.59
N ASP A 475 -47.12 21.30 8.13
CA ASP A 475 -48.54 21.38 7.72
C ASP A 475 -49.49 21.26 8.92
N THR A 476 -49.39 22.19 9.87
CA THR A 476 -50.50 22.52 10.79
C THR A 476 -51.58 23.37 10.08
N GLY A 477 -51.75 23.18 8.78
CA GLY A 477 -52.56 23.98 7.87
C GLY A 477 -53.41 23.11 6.95
N ILE A 478 -54.36 22.39 7.56
CA ILE A 478 -55.61 21.84 6.98
C ILE A 478 -55.62 21.65 5.45
N ASP A 479 -55.48 20.40 4.99
CA ASP A 479 -56.04 19.97 3.71
C ASP A 479 -57.09 18.87 3.96
N GLN A 480 -58.38 19.26 3.95
CA GLN A 480 -59.53 18.38 4.20
C GLN A 480 -59.93 17.48 3.01
N ASN A 481 -59.06 17.33 2.01
CA ASN A 481 -59.28 16.45 0.87
C ASN A 481 -58.12 15.48 0.74
N GLY A 482 -58.41 14.18 0.64
CA GLY A 482 -57.42 13.10 0.53
C GLY A 482 -56.66 13.08 -0.80
N GLN A 483 -55.94 14.16 -1.11
CA GLN A 483 -54.93 14.21 -2.17
C GLN A 483 -53.57 13.87 -1.58
N ILE A 484 -52.98 12.78 -2.10
CA ILE A 484 -51.55 12.49 -2.28
C ILE A 484 -50.62 13.51 -1.58
N SER A 485 -49.89 13.08 -0.53
CA SER A 485 -48.99 13.93 0.27
C SER A 485 -48.01 14.69 -0.63
N LEU A 486 -47.58 15.88 -0.19
CA LEU A 486 -46.67 16.74 -0.94
C LEU A 486 -45.41 15.99 -1.42
N LYS A 487 -44.89 15.07 -0.58
CA LYS A 487 -43.77 14.18 -0.91
C LYS A 487 -44.05 13.29 -2.14
N ASP A 488 -45.23 12.69 -2.20
CA ASP A 488 -45.63 11.76 -3.26
C ASP A 488 -45.91 12.52 -4.57
N ARG A 489 -46.48 13.74 -4.49
CA ARG A 489 -46.66 14.62 -5.66
C ARG A 489 -45.32 15.06 -6.25
N VAL A 490 -44.34 15.38 -5.41
CA VAL A 490 -42.97 15.71 -5.84
C VAL A 490 -42.29 14.49 -6.45
N PHE A 491 -42.38 13.33 -5.79
CA PHE A 491 -41.85 12.05 -6.26
C PHE A 491 -42.39 11.68 -7.65
N GLN A 492 -43.71 11.70 -7.85
CA GLN A 492 -44.35 11.43 -9.16
C GLN A 492 -43.91 12.41 -10.25
N CYS A 493 -43.65 13.68 -9.92
CA CYS A 493 -43.11 14.64 -10.90
C CYS A 493 -41.67 14.31 -11.28
N ILE A 494 -40.83 13.91 -10.33
CA ILE A 494 -39.41 13.60 -10.59
C ILE A 494 -39.24 12.26 -11.31
N ILE A 495 -40.05 11.25 -11.01
CA ILE A 495 -40.08 9.97 -11.74
C ILE A 495 -40.49 10.20 -13.21
N TYR A 496 -41.49 11.05 -13.48
CA TYR A 496 -41.88 11.43 -14.84
C TYR A 496 -40.70 11.99 -15.66
N PHE A 497 -39.98 12.98 -15.11
CA PHE A 497 -38.79 13.55 -15.78
C PHE A 497 -37.61 12.57 -15.92
N ASN A 498 -37.65 11.38 -15.31
CA ASN A 498 -36.66 10.33 -15.50
C ASN A 498 -36.90 9.49 -16.78
N GLN A 499 -38.14 9.50 -17.28
CA GLN A 499 -38.55 8.81 -18.51
C GLN A 499 -38.35 9.69 -19.77
N HIS A 500 -38.08 10.98 -19.60
CA HIS A 500 -37.85 11.95 -20.68
C HIS A 500 -36.59 11.61 -21.52
N HIS A 501 -36.59 11.95 -22.81
CA HIS A 501 -35.53 11.55 -23.76
C HIS A 501 -34.15 12.19 -23.49
N ASP A 502 -34.09 13.40 -22.93
CA ASP A 502 -32.84 14.15 -22.66
C ASP A 502 -32.08 13.66 -21.42
N GLU A 503 -30.88 13.11 -21.64
CA GLU A 503 -29.99 12.60 -20.60
C GLU A 503 -29.68 13.60 -19.47
N VAL A 504 -29.55 14.90 -19.77
CA VAL A 504 -29.19 15.91 -18.76
C VAL A 504 -30.37 16.18 -17.81
N ILE A 505 -31.60 16.12 -18.32
CA ILE A 505 -32.81 16.24 -17.50
C ILE A 505 -32.95 14.98 -16.63
N ARG A 506 -32.80 13.79 -17.20
CA ARG A 506 -32.78 12.52 -16.45
C ARG A 506 -31.72 12.52 -15.34
N LEU A 507 -30.52 13.01 -15.63
CA LEU A 507 -29.43 13.13 -14.65
C LEU A 507 -29.81 14.02 -13.47
N LYS A 508 -30.40 15.20 -13.72
CA LYS A 508 -30.85 16.09 -12.63
C LYS A 508 -32.09 15.58 -11.91
N ALA A 509 -33.00 14.88 -12.59
CA ALA A 509 -34.10 14.16 -11.94
C ALA A 509 -33.58 13.07 -11.01
N LEU A 510 -32.60 12.26 -11.44
CA LEU A 510 -31.90 11.28 -10.57
C LEU A 510 -31.19 11.95 -9.39
N THR A 511 -30.54 13.10 -9.58
CA THR A 511 -29.91 13.84 -8.47
C THR A 511 -30.95 14.35 -7.46
N GLY A 512 -32.06 14.91 -7.93
CA GLY A 512 -33.15 15.39 -7.08
C GLY A 512 -33.85 14.26 -6.32
N LEU A 513 -34.11 13.13 -7.01
CA LEU A 513 -34.59 11.89 -6.40
C LEU A 513 -33.62 11.40 -5.32
N GLY A 514 -32.31 11.43 -5.62
CA GLY A 514 -31.21 11.17 -4.68
C GLY A 514 -31.37 11.89 -3.35
N PHE A 515 -31.65 13.20 -3.38
CA PHE A 515 -31.81 14.00 -2.16
C PHE A 515 -33.09 13.67 -1.38
N ILE A 516 -34.20 13.34 -2.05
CA ILE A 516 -35.46 12.96 -1.38
C ILE A 516 -35.29 11.64 -0.62
N MET A 517 -34.66 10.64 -1.24
CA MET A 517 -34.49 9.31 -0.64
C MET A 517 -33.52 9.30 0.55
N ILE A 518 -32.68 10.33 0.72
CA ILE A 518 -31.84 10.48 1.93
C ILE A 518 -32.72 10.71 3.18
N ARG A 519 -33.84 11.45 3.05
CA ARG A 519 -34.78 11.70 4.16
C ARG A 519 -35.84 10.60 4.26
N HIS A 520 -36.40 10.20 3.11
CA HIS A 520 -37.50 9.23 3.00
C HIS A 520 -37.01 7.96 2.30
N TYR A 521 -36.38 7.06 3.06
CA TYR A 521 -35.82 5.82 2.54
C TYR A 521 -36.89 4.85 2.00
N ASP A 522 -38.16 5.00 2.42
CA ASP A 522 -39.29 4.16 1.97
C ASP A 522 -39.44 4.16 0.44
N PHE A 523 -39.13 5.28 -0.22
CA PHE A 523 -39.16 5.36 -1.68
C PHE A 523 -38.11 4.47 -2.35
N MET A 524 -36.98 4.16 -1.70
CA MET A 524 -36.01 3.18 -2.22
C MET A 524 -36.52 1.74 -2.17
N LEU A 525 -37.50 1.45 -1.32
CA LEU A 525 -38.15 0.13 -1.23
C LEU A 525 -39.29 -0.01 -2.25
N GLY A 526 -39.82 1.12 -2.74
CA GLY A 526 -40.91 1.18 -3.71
C GLY A 526 -40.57 0.56 -5.08
N PRO A 527 -41.57 -0.01 -5.78
CA PRO A 527 -41.36 -0.71 -7.05
C PRO A 527 -40.84 0.19 -8.17
N ASP A 528 -41.23 1.48 -8.18
CA ASP A 528 -40.85 2.45 -9.21
C ASP A 528 -39.35 2.75 -9.18
N VAL A 529 -38.79 3.03 -8.00
CA VAL A 529 -37.33 3.27 -7.85
C VAL A 529 -36.57 1.97 -8.08
N LYS A 530 -37.05 0.85 -7.54
CA LYS A 530 -36.39 -0.47 -7.68
C LYS A 530 -36.26 -0.88 -9.14
N SER A 531 -37.34 -0.80 -9.92
CA SER A 531 -37.33 -1.12 -11.35
C SER A 531 -36.45 -0.15 -12.15
N LEU A 532 -36.52 1.15 -11.86
CA LEU A 532 -35.67 2.17 -12.48
C LEU A 532 -34.17 1.94 -12.21
N TYR A 533 -33.80 1.65 -10.96
CA TYR A 533 -32.41 1.47 -10.56
C TYR A 533 -31.84 0.16 -11.12
N HIS A 534 -32.61 -0.94 -11.08
CA HIS A 534 -32.22 -2.18 -11.73
C HIS A 534 -32.02 -1.99 -13.24
N TYR A 535 -32.94 -1.31 -13.92
CA TYR A 535 -32.85 -1.06 -15.36
C TYR A 535 -31.60 -0.24 -15.73
N ILE A 536 -31.33 0.86 -15.04
CA ILE A 536 -30.19 1.74 -15.36
C ILE A 536 -28.84 1.07 -15.03
N LEU A 537 -28.75 0.29 -13.94
CA LEU A 537 -27.50 -0.38 -13.56
C LEU A 537 -27.18 -1.57 -14.49
N THR A 538 -28.17 -2.43 -14.77
CA THR A 538 -27.98 -3.65 -15.58
C THR A 538 -27.94 -3.36 -17.09
N SER A 539 -28.61 -2.32 -17.59
CA SER A 539 -28.63 -2.04 -19.04
C SER A 539 -27.23 -1.68 -19.59
N PRO A 540 -26.73 -2.37 -20.63
CA PRO A 540 -25.45 -2.04 -21.26
C PRO A 540 -25.53 -0.74 -22.07
N ALA A 541 -26.72 -0.35 -22.54
CA ALA A 541 -26.96 0.88 -23.30
C ALA A 541 -27.21 2.12 -22.42
N ALA A 542 -27.29 1.96 -21.09
CA ALA A 542 -27.46 3.09 -20.18
C ALA A 542 -26.15 3.87 -19.99
N SER A 543 -26.22 5.20 -20.14
CA SER A 543 -25.07 6.09 -19.99
C SER A 543 -24.31 5.89 -18.68
N CYS A 544 -22.98 5.88 -18.80
CA CYS A 544 -22.00 5.92 -17.71
C CYS A 544 -22.35 6.98 -16.65
N VAL A 545 -22.82 8.16 -17.08
CA VAL A 545 -23.13 9.30 -16.19
C VAL A 545 -24.34 9.00 -15.30
N LEU A 546 -25.36 8.31 -15.83
CA LEU A 546 -26.55 7.90 -15.07
C LEU A 546 -26.22 6.80 -14.06
N LYS A 547 -25.42 5.79 -14.46
CA LYS A 547 -24.91 4.75 -13.54
C LYS A 547 -24.10 5.37 -12.39
N CYS A 548 -23.17 6.27 -12.71
CA CYS A 548 -22.39 7.01 -11.71
C CYS A 548 -23.28 7.83 -10.77
N GLN A 549 -24.38 8.42 -11.23
CA GLN A 549 -25.27 9.20 -10.38
C GLN A 549 -26.08 8.33 -9.41
N ILE A 550 -26.54 7.15 -9.83
CA ILE A 550 -27.22 6.20 -8.94
C ILE A 550 -26.28 5.73 -7.84
N LEU A 551 -25.06 5.34 -8.21
CA LEU A 551 -24.03 4.93 -7.23
C LEU A 551 -23.74 6.07 -6.24
N LYS A 552 -23.61 7.32 -6.71
CA LYS A 552 -23.46 8.51 -5.84
C LYS A 552 -24.66 8.75 -4.93
N ASN A 553 -25.89 8.51 -5.39
CA ASN A 553 -27.08 8.64 -4.53
C ASN A 553 -27.04 7.64 -3.37
N ILE A 554 -26.67 6.38 -3.65
CA ILE A 554 -26.51 5.34 -2.63
C ILE A 554 -25.35 5.69 -1.67
N THR A 555 -24.20 6.12 -2.20
CA THR A 555 -23.08 6.64 -1.39
C THR A 555 -23.53 7.73 -0.43
N ASN A 556 -24.26 8.74 -0.92
CA ASN A 556 -24.70 9.87 -0.10
C ASN A 556 -25.71 9.45 0.98
N TYR A 557 -26.60 8.49 0.68
CA TYR A 557 -27.52 7.91 1.66
C TYR A 557 -26.76 7.18 2.78
N LEU A 558 -25.81 6.31 2.44
CA LEU A 558 -25.04 5.54 3.43
C LEU A 558 -24.17 6.43 4.33
N VAL A 559 -23.59 7.51 3.78
CA VAL A 559 -22.82 8.48 4.59
C VAL A 559 -23.72 9.30 5.51
N GLU A 560 -24.89 9.75 5.03
CA GLU A 560 -25.82 10.54 5.86
C GLU A 560 -26.41 9.71 6.99
N GLU A 561 -26.83 8.46 6.74
CA GLU A 561 -27.43 7.62 7.78
C GLU A 561 -26.39 7.19 8.82
N GLU A 562 -25.12 6.99 8.44
CA GLU A 562 -24.02 6.80 9.40
C GLU A 562 -23.81 8.04 10.29
N LEU A 563 -23.76 9.25 9.69
CA LEU A 563 -23.67 10.49 10.46
C LEU A 563 -24.87 10.70 11.39
N ARG A 564 -26.08 10.36 10.93
CA ARG A 564 -27.32 10.43 11.71
C ARG A 564 -27.33 9.43 12.86
N MET A 565 -26.82 8.21 12.65
CA MET A 565 -26.67 7.19 13.68
C MET A 565 -25.69 7.65 14.77
N ILE A 566 -24.54 8.23 14.38
CA ILE A 566 -23.55 8.80 15.31
C ILE A 566 -24.16 9.96 16.14
N GLN A 567 -24.98 10.82 15.52
CA GLN A 567 -25.67 11.90 16.23
C GLN A 567 -26.71 11.36 17.22
N LYS A 568 -27.54 10.39 16.80
CA LYS A 568 -28.52 9.72 17.67
C LYS A 568 -27.84 9.04 18.85
N ASP A 569 -26.72 8.35 18.67
CA ASP A 569 -25.96 7.74 19.77
C ASP A 569 -25.43 8.80 20.77
N ALA A 570 -24.91 9.93 20.26
CA ALA A 570 -24.46 11.04 21.11
C ALA A 570 -25.60 11.73 21.88
N GLU A 571 -26.84 11.66 21.40
CA GLU A 571 -28.05 12.13 22.08
C GLU A 571 -28.60 11.07 23.05
N TRP A 572 -28.62 9.80 22.65
CA TRP A 572 -28.99 8.65 23.47
C TRP A 572 -28.15 8.56 24.74
N ASN A 573 -26.83 8.80 24.65
CA ASN A 573 -25.96 8.90 25.82
C ASN A 573 -26.40 9.96 26.86
N LYS A 574 -27.27 10.91 26.50
CA LYS A 574 -27.90 11.89 27.41
C LYS A 574 -29.31 11.47 27.85
N LEU A 575 -30.07 10.78 26.99
CA LEU A 575 -31.46 10.34 27.22
C LEU A 575 -31.61 8.88 27.73
N SER A 576 -30.51 8.14 27.89
CA SER A 576 -30.47 6.71 28.27
C SER A 576 -31.14 6.36 29.62
N LYS A 577 -31.54 7.36 30.41
CA LYS A 577 -32.28 7.20 31.68
C LYS A 577 -33.80 7.36 31.53
N THR A 578 -34.29 7.76 30.36
CA THR A 578 -35.70 8.09 30.10
C THR A 578 -36.38 7.21 29.06
N GLU A 579 -35.64 6.34 28.37
CA GLU A 579 -36.20 5.39 27.39
C GLU A 579 -36.61 4.07 28.05
N ASP A 580 -37.66 3.41 27.53
CA ASP A 580 -38.12 2.11 28.01
C ASP A 580 -37.19 0.99 27.51
N LEU A 581 -36.64 0.21 28.44
CA LEU A 581 -35.72 -0.89 28.15
C LEU A 581 -36.36 -2.03 27.32
N LYS A 582 -37.69 -2.02 27.14
CA LYS A 582 -38.44 -3.02 26.38
C LYS A 582 -38.54 -2.77 24.88
N GLU A 583 -38.42 -1.52 24.44
CA GLU A 583 -38.51 -1.16 23.02
C GLU A 583 -37.12 -0.97 22.41
N MET A 584 -36.48 -2.08 22.05
CA MET A 584 -35.26 -2.04 21.24
C MET A 584 -35.63 -1.60 19.81
N ASN A 585 -35.43 -0.31 19.51
CA ASN A 585 -35.81 0.37 18.25
C ASN A 585 -34.96 -0.04 17.01
N ASP A 586 -34.79 -1.35 16.81
CA ASP A 586 -33.94 -1.98 15.80
C ASP A 586 -34.41 -1.73 14.36
N VAL A 587 -35.71 -1.50 14.16
CA VAL A 587 -36.31 -1.30 12.83
C VAL A 587 -35.61 -0.19 12.04
N THR A 588 -35.30 0.95 12.67
CA THR A 588 -34.63 2.06 11.97
C THR A 588 -33.16 1.79 11.65
N SER A 589 -32.49 0.95 12.45
CA SER A 589 -31.09 0.57 12.27
C SER A 589 -30.91 -0.48 11.16
N GLY A 590 -31.87 -1.39 11.00
CA GLY A 590 -31.82 -2.44 9.98
C GLY A 590 -32.08 -1.96 8.54
N MET A 591 -32.79 -0.84 8.33
CA MET A 591 -33.25 -0.42 6.99
C MET A 591 -32.12 -0.19 5.99
N ALA A 592 -30.99 0.37 6.43
CA ALA A 592 -29.84 0.61 5.56
C ALA A 592 -29.27 -0.71 4.99
N SER A 593 -29.22 -1.78 5.79
CA SER A 593 -28.82 -3.11 5.32
C SER A 593 -29.84 -3.68 4.34
N THR A 594 -31.14 -3.59 4.62
CA THR A 594 -32.22 -4.04 3.72
C THR A 594 -32.12 -3.39 2.34
N ILE A 595 -31.92 -2.06 2.30
CA ILE A 595 -31.78 -1.30 1.05
C ILE A 595 -30.54 -1.75 0.27
N VAL A 596 -29.40 -1.87 0.94
CA VAL A 596 -28.17 -2.35 0.29
C VAL A 596 -28.36 -3.75 -0.28
N GLN A 597 -28.98 -4.68 0.47
CA GLN A 597 -29.22 -6.06 0.02
C GLN A 597 -30.09 -6.14 -1.25
N ILE A 598 -31.07 -5.24 -1.42
CA ILE A 598 -31.92 -5.18 -2.62
C ILE A 598 -31.12 -4.83 -3.88
N TYR A 599 -30.17 -3.90 -3.77
CA TYR A 599 -29.39 -3.37 -4.91
C TYR A 599 -28.00 -4.00 -5.07
N LEU A 600 -27.58 -4.85 -4.13
CA LEU A 600 -26.21 -5.35 -4.00
C LEU A 600 -25.71 -6.04 -5.29
N LYS A 601 -26.52 -6.91 -5.87
CA LYS A 601 -26.15 -7.70 -7.05
C LYS A 601 -25.83 -6.79 -8.25
N GLN A 602 -26.65 -5.77 -8.48
CA GLN A 602 -26.53 -4.83 -9.58
C GLN A 602 -25.36 -3.86 -9.36
N ILE A 603 -25.10 -3.45 -8.11
CA ILE A 603 -23.91 -2.67 -7.74
C ILE A 603 -22.63 -3.48 -8.02
N LEU A 604 -22.61 -4.77 -7.67
CA LEU A 604 -21.47 -5.66 -7.91
C LEU A 604 -21.24 -5.92 -9.41
N GLU A 605 -22.30 -6.18 -10.18
CA GLU A 605 -22.23 -6.34 -11.64
C GLU A 605 -21.62 -5.08 -12.31
N CYS A 606 -21.81 -3.90 -11.71
CA CYS A 606 -21.20 -2.66 -12.23
C CYS A 606 -19.67 -2.60 -12.16
N VAL A 607 -19.01 -3.49 -11.41
CA VAL A 607 -17.53 -3.66 -11.43
C VAL A 607 -17.03 -4.07 -12.82
N LEU A 608 -17.83 -4.82 -13.58
CA LEU A 608 -17.44 -5.36 -14.89
C LEU A 608 -17.66 -4.38 -16.06
N ASN A 609 -18.02 -3.12 -15.80
CA ASN A 609 -18.13 -2.11 -16.85
C ASN A 609 -16.74 -1.68 -17.40
N THR A 610 -16.68 -1.43 -18.70
CA THR A 610 -15.51 -0.88 -19.42
C THR A 610 -15.08 0.49 -18.89
N GLU A 611 -16.04 1.29 -18.43
CA GLU A 611 -15.85 2.67 -17.97
C GLU A 611 -15.23 2.79 -16.58
N LEU A 612 -14.04 3.40 -16.50
CA LEU A 612 -13.29 3.61 -15.26
C LEU A 612 -14.06 4.45 -14.22
N ALA A 613 -14.87 5.41 -14.68
CA ALA A 613 -15.69 6.26 -13.80
C ALA A 613 -16.73 5.46 -13.01
N VAL A 614 -17.37 4.46 -13.66
CA VAL A 614 -18.33 3.58 -12.99
C VAL A 614 -17.61 2.69 -11.98
N ARG A 615 -16.49 2.07 -12.35
CA ARG A 615 -15.70 1.22 -11.44
C ARG A 615 -15.23 1.98 -10.19
N LYS A 616 -14.77 3.22 -10.35
CA LYS A 616 -14.40 4.11 -9.22
C LYS A 616 -15.60 4.44 -8.32
N ALA A 617 -16.78 4.70 -8.88
CA ALA A 617 -17.99 4.94 -8.10
C ALA A 617 -18.49 3.68 -7.36
N THR A 618 -18.46 2.52 -8.02
CA THR A 618 -18.82 1.23 -7.43
C THR A 618 -17.88 0.86 -6.28
N LEU A 619 -16.57 1.03 -6.44
CA LEU A 619 -15.60 0.79 -5.36
C LEU A 619 -15.86 1.67 -4.14
N GLN A 620 -16.25 2.94 -4.33
CA GLN A 620 -16.62 3.82 -3.21
C GLN A 620 -17.86 3.32 -2.45
N VAL A 621 -18.87 2.81 -3.15
CA VAL A 621 -20.06 2.19 -2.51
C VAL A 621 -19.66 0.92 -1.74
N ILE A 622 -18.86 0.04 -2.34
CA ILE A 622 -18.39 -1.20 -1.69
C ILE A 622 -17.52 -0.87 -0.46
N GLN A 623 -16.73 0.22 -0.50
CA GLN A 623 -15.94 0.69 0.64
C GLN A 623 -16.82 1.06 1.84
N LEU A 624 -17.93 1.77 1.62
CA LEU A 624 -18.87 2.11 2.70
C LEU A 624 -19.60 0.88 3.25
N ILE A 625 -20.11 0.01 2.37
CA ILE A 625 -20.82 -1.22 2.77
C ILE A 625 -19.96 -2.11 3.68
N LEU A 626 -18.67 -2.28 3.34
CA LEU A 626 -17.72 -3.07 4.13
C LEU A 626 -17.17 -2.32 5.35
N GLY A 627 -17.05 -1.00 5.30
CA GLY A 627 -16.65 -0.17 6.44
C GLY A 627 -17.70 -0.18 7.55
N GLN A 628 -18.98 -0.04 7.18
CA GLN A 628 -20.14 -0.05 8.07
C GLN A 628 -20.60 -1.47 8.45
N GLY A 629 -20.15 -2.51 7.74
CA GLY A 629 -20.47 -3.91 8.06
C GLY A 629 -21.89 -4.35 7.66
N LEU A 630 -22.55 -3.66 6.74
CA LEU A 630 -23.97 -3.88 6.38
C LEU A 630 -24.26 -5.22 5.71
N VAL A 631 -23.24 -5.88 5.13
CA VAL A 631 -23.35 -7.11 4.34
C VAL A 631 -22.17 -8.03 4.64
N HIS A 632 -22.40 -9.35 4.59
CA HIS A 632 -21.36 -10.35 4.81
C HIS A 632 -20.22 -10.27 3.76
N PRO A 633 -18.95 -10.07 4.16
CA PRO A 633 -17.86 -9.66 3.26
C PRO A 633 -17.51 -10.69 2.17
N VAL A 634 -17.75 -11.98 2.40
CA VAL A 634 -17.43 -13.07 1.44
C VAL A 634 -18.11 -12.87 0.07
N GLN A 635 -19.25 -12.18 -0.01
CA GLN A 635 -19.90 -11.88 -1.29
C GLN A 635 -19.15 -10.80 -2.10
N MET A 636 -18.42 -9.89 -1.44
CA MET A 636 -17.66 -8.81 -2.07
C MET A 636 -16.28 -9.28 -2.57
N VAL A 637 -15.68 -10.28 -1.92
CA VAL A 637 -14.29 -10.73 -2.16
C VAL A 637 -13.96 -10.96 -3.65
N PRO A 638 -14.77 -11.67 -4.47
CA PRO A 638 -14.46 -11.86 -5.89
C PRO A 638 -14.33 -10.55 -6.67
N TYR A 639 -15.19 -9.57 -6.37
CA TYR A 639 -15.25 -8.28 -7.05
C TYR A 639 -14.12 -7.34 -6.62
N LEU A 640 -13.68 -7.43 -5.35
CA LEU A 640 -12.49 -6.70 -4.89
C LEU A 640 -11.20 -7.24 -5.52
N ILE A 641 -11.06 -8.56 -5.60
CA ILE A 641 -9.93 -9.20 -6.32
C ILE A 641 -9.94 -8.75 -7.80
N CYS A 642 -11.12 -8.72 -8.41
CA CYS A 642 -11.32 -8.25 -9.77
C CYS A 642 -10.81 -6.79 -9.96
N LEU A 643 -11.21 -5.87 -9.08
CA LEU A 643 -10.74 -4.47 -9.07
C LEU A 643 -9.24 -4.34 -8.75
N GLY A 644 -8.66 -5.25 -7.97
CA GLY A 644 -7.21 -5.33 -7.79
C GLY A 644 -6.45 -5.55 -9.11
N SER A 645 -7.06 -6.24 -10.08
CA SER A 645 -6.45 -6.46 -11.40
C SER A 645 -6.43 -5.23 -12.33
N ASP A 646 -7.22 -4.20 -12.02
CA ASP A 646 -7.36 -2.97 -12.83
C ASP A 646 -6.02 -2.24 -13.02
N ASP A 647 -5.87 -1.59 -14.18
CA ASP A 647 -4.65 -0.88 -14.55
C ASP A 647 -4.52 0.44 -13.79
N ASP A 648 -5.66 1.10 -13.48
CA ASP A 648 -5.69 2.32 -12.69
C ASP A 648 -5.11 2.09 -11.27
N PRO A 649 -4.06 2.84 -10.88
CA PRO A 649 -3.39 2.62 -9.59
C PRO A 649 -4.26 3.00 -8.39
N VAL A 650 -5.21 3.93 -8.54
CA VAL A 650 -6.04 4.41 -7.42
C VAL A 650 -7.13 3.38 -7.08
N VAL A 651 -7.75 2.78 -8.10
CA VAL A 651 -8.70 1.66 -7.94
C VAL A 651 -8.00 0.47 -7.29
N ARG A 652 -6.87 0.04 -7.87
CA ARG A 652 -6.09 -1.09 -7.38
C ARG A 652 -5.67 -0.93 -5.92
N THR A 653 -4.98 0.17 -5.58
CA THR A 653 -4.45 0.35 -4.21
C THR A 653 -5.56 0.38 -3.16
N LYS A 654 -6.74 0.93 -3.48
CA LYS A 654 -7.90 0.89 -2.58
C LYS A 654 -8.51 -0.50 -2.47
N ALA A 655 -8.68 -1.22 -3.57
CA ALA A 655 -9.17 -2.60 -3.56
C ALA A 655 -8.24 -3.53 -2.76
N ASP A 656 -6.93 -3.42 -2.99
CA ASP A 656 -5.88 -4.14 -2.26
C ASP A 656 -5.92 -3.86 -0.74
N GLN A 657 -6.06 -2.58 -0.35
CA GLN A 657 -6.26 -2.20 1.06
C GLN A 657 -7.49 -2.87 1.68
N MET A 658 -8.63 -2.85 0.98
CA MET A 658 -9.87 -3.48 1.47
C MET A 658 -9.77 -5.00 1.58
N VAL A 659 -9.10 -5.65 0.63
CA VAL A 659 -8.79 -7.09 0.70
C VAL A 659 -7.91 -7.40 1.92
N GLN A 660 -6.88 -6.58 2.18
CA GLN A 660 -6.03 -6.73 3.36
C GLN A 660 -6.77 -6.49 4.68
N GLU A 661 -7.72 -5.54 4.72
CA GLU A 661 -8.58 -5.31 5.89
C GLU A 661 -9.53 -6.49 6.16
N ILE A 662 -10.10 -7.09 5.11
CA ILE A 662 -10.95 -8.30 5.25
C ILE A 662 -10.14 -9.44 5.85
N GLU A 663 -8.93 -9.74 5.36
CA GLU A 663 -8.11 -10.83 5.93
C GLU A 663 -7.69 -10.54 7.38
N LYS A 664 -7.40 -9.27 7.70
CA LYS A 664 -7.02 -8.87 9.06
C LYS A 664 -8.18 -8.99 10.07
N LYS A 665 -9.42 -8.73 9.64
CA LYS A 665 -10.63 -8.86 10.47
C LYS A 665 -11.18 -10.29 10.50
N TYR A 666 -11.12 -10.99 9.36
CA TYR A 666 -11.74 -12.31 9.13
C TYR A 666 -10.80 -13.23 8.33
N PRO A 667 -9.76 -13.81 8.96
CA PRO A 667 -8.81 -14.69 8.29
C PRO A 667 -9.48 -15.87 7.57
N GLY A 668 -9.00 -16.21 6.37
CA GLY A 668 -9.48 -17.35 5.58
C GLY A 668 -10.74 -17.09 4.73
N PHE A 669 -11.49 -16.00 4.96
CA PHE A 669 -12.63 -15.63 4.11
C PHE A 669 -12.22 -15.38 2.65
N ILE A 670 -11.00 -14.88 2.41
CA ILE A 670 -10.48 -14.71 1.05
C ILE A 670 -10.26 -16.07 0.38
N GLN A 671 -9.66 -17.02 1.08
CA GLN A 671 -9.34 -18.35 0.54
C GLN A 671 -10.58 -19.06 -0.02
N MET A 672 -11.74 -18.92 0.64
CA MET A 672 -13.03 -19.50 0.19
C MET A 672 -13.51 -18.98 -1.17
N LYS A 673 -13.04 -17.81 -1.62
CA LYS A 673 -13.52 -17.14 -2.84
C LYS A 673 -12.41 -16.68 -3.80
N ALA A 674 -11.14 -16.91 -3.47
CA ALA A 674 -9.98 -16.49 -4.27
C ALA A 674 -10.08 -16.95 -5.74
N MET A 675 -10.47 -18.21 -5.98
CA MET A 675 -10.65 -18.76 -7.33
C MET A 675 -11.74 -18.05 -8.15
N PHE A 676 -12.86 -17.72 -7.53
CA PHE A 676 -13.93 -16.95 -8.19
C PHE A 676 -13.46 -15.52 -8.50
N GLY A 677 -12.63 -14.93 -7.63
CA GLY A 677 -11.99 -13.63 -7.87
C GLY A 677 -11.03 -13.63 -9.05
N VAL A 678 -10.16 -14.66 -9.15
CA VAL A 678 -9.23 -14.79 -10.30
C VAL A 678 -10.01 -14.97 -11.61
N ARG A 679 -11.05 -15.80 -11.64
CA ARG A 679 -11.94 -15.93 -12.81
C ARG A 679 -12.69 -14.65 -13.17
N MET A 680 -13.13 -13.87 -12.17
CA MET A 680 -13.69 -12.54 -12.43
C MET A 680 -12.66 -11.56 -12.98
N SER A 681 -11.43 -11.59 -12.47
CA SER A 681 -10.34 -10.74 -13.00
C SER A 681 -10.10 -11.02 -14.48
N PHE A 682 -10.05 -12.30 -14.91
CA PHE A 682 -9.97 -12.66 -16.32
C PHE A 682 -11.13 -12.06 -17.15
N LYS A 683 -12.38 -12.26 -16.71
CA LYS A 683 -13.57 -11.71 -17.40
C LYS A 683 -13.55 -10.18 -17.50
N MET A 684 -13.14 -9.46 -16.45
CA MET A 684 -13.01 -8.00 -16.48
C MET A 684 -11.91 -7.56 -17.46
N GLN A 685 -10.76 -8.23 -17.46
CA GLN A 685 -9.68 -7.90 -18.38
C GLN A 685 -10.06 -8.17 -19.83
N GLN A 686 -10.79 -9.26 -20.11
CA GLN A 686 -11.36 -9.57 -21.43
C GLN A 686 -12.39 -8.51 -21.89
N LEU A 687 -13.15 -7.91 -20.96
CA LEU A 687 -14.09 -6.83 -21.27
C LEU A 687 -13.39 -5.48 -21.51
N ILE A 688 -12.24 -5.23 -20.89
CA ILE A 688 -11.45 -3.99 -21.06
C ILE A 688 -10.59 -4.04 -22.33
N HIS A 689 -9.93 -5.18 -22.59
CA HIS A 689 -8.93 -5.34 -23.65
C HIS A 689 -9.52 -5.91 -24.96
N LYS A 690 -10.79 -5.60 -25.28
CA LYS A 690 -11.50 -6.15 -26.46
C LYS A 690 -10.82 -5.87 -27.80
N ASP A 691 -10.06 -4.77 -27.89
CA ASP A 691 -9.46 -4.26 -29.13
C ASP A 691 -7.93 -4.45 -29.19
N THR A 692 -7.34 -5.29 -28.33
CA THR A 692 -5.88 -5.48 -28.22
C THR A 692 -5.44 -6.94 -28.18
N ASP A 693 -4.18 -7.16 -28.57
CA ASP A 693 -3.45 -8.43 -28.65
C ASP A 693 -3.57 -9.32 -27.38
N ILE A 694 -3.33 -10.63 -27.54
CA ILE A 694 -3.56 -11.73 -26.56
C ILE A 694 -3.56 -11.29 -25.08
N LEU A 695 -4.66 -11.57 -24.37
CA LEU A 695 -4.79 -11.25 -22.94
C LEU A 695 -3.76 -12.03 -22.08
N ARG A 696 -2.76 -11.31 -21.55
CA ARG A 696 -1.75 -11.83 -20.62
C ARG A 696 -2.07 -11.51 -19.15
N GLY A 697 -1.62 -12.38 -18.25
CA GLY A 697 -1.79 -12.26 -16.79
C GLY A 697 -0.81 -11.30 -16.09
N PHE A 698 0.06 -10.59 -16.82
CA PHE A 698 0.97 -9.58 -16.30
C PHE A 698 0.63 -8.16 -16.79
N ARG A 699 1.22 -7.13 -16.16
CA ARG A 699 0.87 -5.71 -16.39
C ARG A 699 1.75 -4.95 -17.40
N SER A 700 3.02 -5.30 -17.53
CA SER A 700 3.98 -4.62 -18.42
C SER A 700 5.03 -5.63 -18.89
N PRO A 701 5.46 -5.59 -20.17
CA PRO A 701 6.52 -6.45 -20.67
C PRO A 701 7.92 -6.08 -20.13
N ASP A 702 8.14 -4.83 -19.70
CA ASP A 702 9.46 -4.39 -19.21
C ASP A 702 9.73 -4.87 -17.79
N ALA A 703 8.72 -4.79 -16.92
CA ALA A 703 8.73 -5.27 -15.55
C ALA A 703 7.50 -6.15 -15.29
N PRO A 704 7.54 -7.45 -15.64
CA PRO A 704 6.38 -8.32 -15.55
C PRO A 704 6.02 -8.63 -14.09
N VAL A 705 4.93 -8.02 -13.64
CA VAL A 705 4.27 -8.25 -12.35
C VAL A 705 2.92 -8.90 -12.61
N ALA A 706 2.65 -10.02 -11.93
CA ALA A 706 1.37 -10.71 -11.97
C ALA A 706 0.22 -9.76 -11.62
N ARG A 707 -0.86 -9.75 -12.41
CA ARG A 707 -2.04 -8.89 -12.16
C ARG A 707 -2.65 -9.18 -10.78
N ASN A 708 -2.67 -10.45 -10.36
CA ASN A 708 -3.15 -10.93 -9.06
C ASN A 708 -2.03 -11.13 -8.01
N GLY A 709 -0.84 -10.52 -8.18
CA GLY A 709 0.30 -10.71 -7.26
C GLY A 709 0.06 -10.22 -5.82
N PHE A 710 -0.80 -9.21 -5.62
CA PHE A 710 -1.18 -8.75 -4.28
C PHE A 710 -2.05 -9.78 -3.54
N LEU A 711 -3.02 -10.40 -4.22
CA LEU A 711 -3.85 -11.48 -3.67
C LEU A 711 -2.97 -12.63 -3.13
N TYR A 712 -1.96 -13.06 -3.90
CA TYR A 712 -1.01 -14.06 -3.42
C TYR A 712 -0.26 -13.58 -2.17
N THR A 713 0.16 -12.32 -2.14
CA THR A 713 0.87 -11.72 -0.99
C THR A 713 0.04 -11.74 0.30
N VAL A 714 -1.28 -11.52 0.21
CA VAL A 714 -2.21 -11.60 1.36
C VAL A 714 -2.35 -13.04 1.87
N MET A 715 -2.58 -14.01 0.97
CA MET A 715 -2.76 -15.42 1.34
C MET A 715 -1.46 -16.18 1.68
N ARG A 716 -0.30 -15.57 1.47
CA ARG A 716 1.03 -16.11 1.83
C ARG A 716 1.24 -16.25 3.35
N SER A 717 0.35 -15.68 4.16
CA SER A 717 0.41 -15.67 5.63
C SER A 717 0.52 -17.06 6.28
N THR A 718 -0.14 -18.09 5.72
CA THR A 718 -0.06 -19.47 6.24
C THR A 718 0.33 -20.48 5.16
N ARG A 719 1.12 -21.51 5.55
CA ARG A 719 1.55 -22.59 4.63
C ARG A 719 0.37 -23.34 4.02
N GLN A 720 -0.72 -23.48 4.77
CA GLN A 720 -1.94 -24.17 4.35
C GLN A 720 -2.73 -23.35 3.32
N SER A 721 -3.00 -22.06 3.59
CA SER A 721 -3.74 -21.19 2.66
C SER A 721 -2.99 -21.00 1.33
N ARG A 722 -1.67 -20.75 1.37
CA ARG A 722 -0.88 -20.57 0.13
C ARG A 722 -0.85 -21.83 -0.73
N ARG A 723 -0.71 -23.02 -0.13
CA ARG A 723 -0.71 -24.30 -0.85
C ARG A 723 -2.09 -24.63 -1.41
N ALA A 724 -3.15 -24.47 -0.61
CA ALA A 724 -4.52 -24.69 -1.06
C ALA A 724 -4.90 -23.76 -2.22
N PHE A 725 -4.49 -22.48 -2.19
CA PHE A 725 -4.71 -21.55 -3.29
C PHE A 725 -3.95 -21.96 -4.56
N LEU A 726 -2.65 -22.23 -4.46
CA LEU A 726 -1.84 -22.66 -5.61
C LEU A 726 -2.38 -23.96 -6.21
N PHE A 727 -2.73 -24.94 -5.38
CA PHE A 727 -3.36 -26.19 -5.82
C PHE A 727 -4.70 -25.94 -6.51
N SER A 728 -5.54 -25.02 -5.99
CA SER A 728 -6.81 -24.68 -6.62
C SER A 728 -6.68 -23.96 -7.96
N LEU A 729 -5.59 -23.20 -8.18
CA LEU A 729 -5.25 -22.65 -9.49
C LEU A 729 -4.76 -23.73 -10.46
N LEU A 730 -3.87 -24.61 -10.01
CA LEU A 730 -3.34 -25.70 -10.84
C LEU A 730 -4.45 -26.67 -11.26
N LYS A 731 -5.44 -26.95 -10.39
CA LYS A 731 -6.61 -27.77 -10.73
C LYS A 731 -7.46 -27.20 -11.88
N LEU A 732 -7.29 -25.94 -12.30
CA LEU A 732 -7.96 -25.42 -13.50
C LEU A 732 -7.38 -25.95 -14.81
N PHE A 733 -6.18 -26.53 -14.79
CA PHE A 733 -5.54 -27.20 -15.94
C PHE A 733 -5.87 -28.70 -16.04
N ASP A 734 -6.65 -29.22 -15.10
CA ASP A 734 -7.16 -30.60 -15.14
C ASP A 734 -8.18 -30.73 -16.29
N GLU A 735 -8.09 -31.81 -17.06
CA GLU A 735 -8.90 -32.06 -18.27
C GLU A 735 -10.41 -32.00 -17.99
N GLN A 736 -10.81 -32.46 -16.80
CA GLN A 736 -12.19 -32.41 -16.29
C GLN A 736 -12.74 -30.97 -16.16
N ALA A 737 -11.88 -29.95 -16.10
CA ALA A 737 -12.28 -28.57 -15.87
C ALA A 737 -12.76 -27.84 -17.14
N ARG A 738 -12.45 -28.36 -18.34
CA ARG A 738 -12.82 -27.79 -19.66
C ARG A 738 -12.71 -26.26 -19.74
N THR A 739 -11.57 -25.73 -19.29
CA THR A 739 -11.25 -24.30 -19.28
C THR A 739 -10.71 -23.84 -20.64
N PRO A 740 -11.09 -22.64 -21.12
CA PRO A 740 -10.56 -22.14 -22.39
C PRO A 740 -9.07 -21.81 -22.26
N LEU A 741 -8.31 -22.04 -23.32
CA LEU A 741 -6.85 -21.89 -23.34
C LEU A 741 -6.40 -20.45 -22.98
N THR A 742 -7.23 -19.45 -23.29
CA THR A 742 -7.04 -18.05 -22.91
C THR A 742 -7.13 -17.81 -21.40
N GLU A 743 -8.03 -18.50 -20.67
CA GLU A 743 -8.09 -18.47 -19.20
C GLU A 743 -6.86 -19.16 -18.59
N LEU A 744 -6.45 -20.29 -19.18
CA LEU A 744 -5.25 -21.03 -18.75
C LEU A 744 -3.96 -20.21 -18.91
N LEU A 745 -3.77 -19.52 -20.05
CA LEU A 745 -2.64 -18.62 -20.27
C LEU A 745 -2.58 -17.50 -19.22
N TYR A 746 -3.72 -16.87 -18.95
CA TYR A 746 -3.84 -15.83 -17.92
C TYR A 746 -3.46 -16.34 -16.52
N ILE A 747 -3.83 -17.58 -16.18
CA ILE A 747 -3.47 -18.20 -14.90
C ILE A 747 -1.97 -18.56 -14.87
N ALA A 748 -1.43 -19.15 -15.94
CA ALA A 748 -0.01 -19.52 -16.03
C ALA A 748 0.91 -18.30 -15.88
N ASP A 749 0.59 -17.18 -16.53
CA ASP A 749 1.28 -15.90 -16.35
C ASP A 749 1.25 -15.44 -14.88
N ASN A 750 0.09 -15.52 -14.21
CA ASN A 750 -0.01 -15.11 -12.80
C ASN A 750 0.88 -16.00 -11.91
N ILE A 751 0.91 -17.32 -12.12
CA ILE A 751 1.77 -18.25 -11.38
C ILE A 751 3.26 -17.95 -11.65
N ALA A 752 3.66 -17.75 -12.91
CA ALA A 752 5.05 -17.45 -13.28
C ALA A 752 5.59 -16.15 -12.64
N TYR A 753 4.73 -15.15 -12.42
CA TYR A 753 5.10 -13.83 -11.92
C TYR A 753 4.67 -13.54 -10.46
N PHE A 754 4.19 -14.53 -9.70
CA PHE A 754 3.90 -14.34 -8.27
C PHE A 754 5.16 -14.05 -7.44
N PRO A 755 5.07 -13.21 -6.38
CA PRO A 755 6.21 -12.83 -5.55
C PRO A 755 6.56 -13.90 -4.51
N TYR A 756 7.11 -15.04 -4.96
CA TYR A 756 7.59 -16.11 -4.09
C TYR A 756 8.77 -15.66 -3.23
N MET A 757 8.78 -16.10 -1.97
CA MET A 757 9.75 -15.69 -0.94
C MET A 757 10.45 -16.87 -0.26
N ALA A 758 9.84 -18.06 -0.23
CA ALA A 758 10.40 -19.27 0.37
C ALA A 758 10.55 -20.40 -0.66
N GLN A 759 11.61 -21.20 -0.59
CA GLN A 759 11.86 -22.30 -1.54
C GLN A 759 10.73 -23.36 -1.56
N ASP A 760 10.00 -23.57 -0.45
CA ASP A 760 8.79 -24.43 -0.36
C ASP A 760 7.70 -24.05 -1.39
N GLU A 761 7.64 -22.79 -1.84
CA GLU A 761 6.56 -22.28 -2.69
C GLU A 761 6.70 -22.73 -4.17
N PRO A 762 7.80 -22.44 -4.90
CA PRO A 762 7.99 -22.96 -6.26
C PRO A 762 8.25 -24.46 -6.33
N LEU A 763 8.88 -25.07 -5.30
CA LEU A 763 9.07 -26.53 -5.24
C LEU A 763 7.72 -27.26 -5.15
N PHE A 764 6.78 -26.76 -4.33
CA PHE A 764 5.41 -27.30 -4.28
C PHE A 764 4.70 -27.24 -5.63
N ILE A 765 4.89 -26.15 -6.38
CA ILE A 765 4.29 -25.99 -7.71
C ILE A 765 4.88 -27.00 -8.67
N MET A 766 6.21 -27.08 -8.80
CA MET A 766 6.86 -28.01 -9.74
C MET A 766 6.49 -29.48 -9.47
N ASN A 767 6.52 -29.93 -8.20
CA ASN A 767 6.06 -31.28 -7.86
C ASN A 767 4.59 -31.52 -8.22
N GLN A 768 3.71 -30.52 -8.05
CA GLN A 768 2.30 -30.66 -8.44
C GLN A 768 2.11 -30.63 -9.97
N LEU A 769 2.93 -29.87 -10.70
CA LEU A 769 2.98 -29.90 -12.16
C LEU A 769 3.39 -31.28 -12.64
N ASP A 770 4.42 -31.89 -12.07
CA ASP A 770 4.91 -33.22 -12.46
C ASP A 770 3.83 -34.30 -12.31
N ILE A 771 3.11 -34.30 -11.18
CA ILE A 771 1.97 -35.20 -10.95
C ILE A 771 0.86 -34.96 -11.99
N MET A 772 0.53 -33.70 -12.32
CA MET A 772 -0.52 -33.40 -13.30
C MET A 772 -0.09 -33.75 -14.73
N LEU A 773 1.16 -33.50 -15.09
CA LEU A 773 1.72 -33.79 -16.41
C LEU A 773 1.80 -35.29 -16.65
N SER A 774 2.25 -36.08 -15.66
CA SER A 774 2.27 -37.55 -15.74
C SER A 774 0.87 -38.12 -15.95
N VAL A 775 -0.12 -37.70 -15.16
CA VAL A 775 -1.49 -38.24 -15.24
C VAL A 775 -2.24 -37.75 -16.48
N SER A 776 -2.33 -36.43 -16.69
CA SER A 776 -3.09 -35.86 -17.82
C SER A 776 -2.37 -36.05 -19.15
N GLY A 777 -1.04 -36.00 -19.19
CA GLY A 777 -0.26 -36.24 -20.41
C GLY A 777 -0.39 -37.68 -20.89
N SER A 778 -0.27 -38.66 -19.99
CA SER A 778 -0.45 -40.08 -20.34
C SER A 778 -1.87 -40.40 -20.79
N ASN A 779 -2.89 -39.89 -20.07
CA ASN A 779 -4.29 -40.05 -20.46
C ASN A 779 -4.57 -39.47 -21.86
N LEU A 780 -3.98 -38.30 -22.16
CA LEU A 780 -4.16 -37.64 -23.45
C LEU A 780 -3.46 -38.39 -24.60
N LEU A 781 -2.24 -38.89 -24.37
CA LEU A 781 -1.54 -39.76 -25.34
C LEU A 781 -2.31 -41.06 -25.59
N GLN A 782 -2.84 -41.69 -24.53
CA GLN A 782 -3.69 -42.88 -24.64
C GLN A 782 -4.97 -42.59 -25.42
N THR A 783 -5.69 -41.52 -25.09
CA THR A 783 -6.93 -41.12 -25.79
C THR A 783 -6.69 -40.86 -27.28
N PHE A 784 -5.55 -40.26 -27.63
CA PHE A 784 -5.15 -40.04 -29.03
C PHE A 784 -4.82 -41.37 -29.73
N ARG A 785 -4.07 -42.27 -29.07
CA ARG A 785 -3.78 -43.64 -29.57
C ARG A 785 -5.07 -44.44 -29.80
N GLU A 786 -6.01 -44.45 -28.85
CA GLU A 786 -7.30 -45.15 -28.98
C GLU A 786 -8.17 -44.58 -30.11
N SER A 787 -8.17 -43.26 -30.31
CA SER A 787 -8.88 -42.59 -31.40
C SER A 787 -8.32 -42.92 -32.79
N LEU A 788 -7.01 -43.18 -32.90
CA LEU A 788 -6.37 -43.68 -34.13
C LEU A 788 -6.70 -45.17 -34.39
N LEU A 789 -6.79 -45.99 -33.34
CA LEU A 789 -7.06 -47.42 -33.44
C LEU A 789 -8.50 -47.73 -33.91
N GLN A 790 -9.49 -46.91 -33.55
CA GLN A 790 -10.90 -47.15 -33.88
C GLN A 790 -11.25 -47.14 -35.38
N ASN A 791 -10.37 -46.65 -36.26
CA ASN A 791 -10.59 -46.65 -37.72
C ASN A 791 -9.92 -47.81 -38.48
N SER A 792 -9.17 -48.67 -37.80
CA SER A 792 -8.69 -49.93 -38.39
C SER A 792 -9.88 -50.88 -38.57
N GLN A 793 -10.51 -50.86 -39.75
CA GLN A 793 -11.67 -51.71 -40.02
C GLN A 793 -11.31 -53.20 -39.85
N PRO A 794 -12.19 -54.03 -39.25
CA PRO A 794 -11.99 -55.47 -39.10
C PRO A 794 -12.19 -56.17 -40.45
N GLY A 795 -11.18 -56.07 -41.33
CA GLY A 795 -11.34 -56.27 -42.77
C GLY A 795 -10.36 -57.21 -43.47
N GLU A 796 -9.39 -57.81 -42.78
CA GLU A 796 -8.55 -58.87 -43.37
C GLU A 796 -8.01 -59.86 -42.32
N GLN A 797 -8.90 -60.73 -41.80
CA GLN A 797 -8.47 -61.88 -41.01
C GLN A 797 -7.81 -62.93 -41.91
N ASN A 798 -6.47 -63.00 -41.90
CA ASN A 798 -5.74 -64.26 -42.04
C ASN A 798 -4.29 -64.19 -41.53
N MET A 799 -4.09 -64.74 -40.32
CA MET A 799 -2.89 -65.46 -39.90
C MET A 799 -1.55 -64.69 -39.83
N THR A 800 -1.34 -63.94 -38.75
CA THR A 800 -0.26 -64.22 -37.77
C THR A 800 -0.54 -63.54 -36.43
N ASN A 801 -0.29 -64.25 -35.31
CA ASN A 801 -0.42 -63.69 -33.96
C ASN A 801 0.79 -62.79 -33.62
N ASN A 802 0.72 -61.50 -33.93
CA ASN A 802 1.55 -60.46 -33.32
C ASN A 802 0.62 -59.31 -32.87
N GLU A 803 -0.05 -59.47 -31.73
CA GLU A 803 -0.80 -58.36 -31.08
C GLU A 803 0.10 -57.53 -30.13
N ASP A 804 1.37 -57.95 -29.94
CA ASP A 804 2.32 -57.39 -28.96
C ASP A 804 3.48 -56.59 -29.59
N ASP A 805 3.49 -56.37 -30.91
CA ASP A 805 4.67 -55.90 -31.69
C ASP A 805 4.43 -54.55 -32.40
N PHE A 806 3.67 -53.65 -31.76
CA PHE A 806 3.67 -52.22 -32.09
C PHE A 806 4.78 -51.53 -31.27
N ASP A 807 6.01 -51.59 -31.78
CA ASP A 807 7.16 -50.86 -31.22
C ASP A 807 6.81 -49.38 -30.98
N GLU A 808 7.18 -48.84 -29.82
CA GLU A 808 6.80 -47.48 -29.42
C GLU A 808 7.49 -46.37 -30.25
N ASP A 809 8.46 -46.73 -31.09
CA ASP A 809 9.43 -45.83 -31.71
C ASP A 809 9.13 -45.46 -33.18
N ASP A 810 8.48 -46.32 -33.99
CA ASP A 810 8.27 -46.11 -35.44
C ASP A 810 6.90 -45.49 -35.80
N ASP A 811 6.59 -44.35 -35.16
CA ASP A 811 5.42 -43.50 -35.42
C ASP A 811 5.70 -42.49 -36.57
N ASP A 812 5.90 -43.00 -37.79
CA ASP A 812 6.18 -42.17 -38.98
C ASP A 812 4.99 -41.24 -39.32
N LYS A 813 5.28 -39.98 -39.69
CA LYS A 813 4.24 -38.94 -39.95
C LYS A 813 3.18 -39.39 -40.95
N ASP A 814 3.61 -40.05 -42.03
CA ASP A 814 2.74 -40.51 -43.11
C ASP A 814 1.85 -41.70 -42.68
N ALA A 815 2.32 -42.52 -41.72
CA ALA A 815 1.55 -43.64 -41.18
C ALA A 815 0.42 -43.17 -40.24
N ILE A 816 0.65 -42.10 -39.47
CA ILE A 816 -0.38 -41.48 -38.62
C ILE A 816 -1.41 -40.74 -39.49
N LEU A 817 -0.97 -40.02 -40.53
CA LEU A 817 -1.86 -39.32 -41.48
C LEU A 817 -2.90 -40.24 -42.14
N GLN A 818 -2.51 -41.48 -42.47
CA GLN A 818 -3.43 -42.47 -43.07
C GLN A 818 -4.43 -43.08 -42.08
N ARG A 819 -4.22 -42.93 -40.77
CA ARG A 819 -5.07 -43.50 -39.69
C ARG A 819 -6.07 -42.50 -39.10
N LEU A 820 -6.13 -41.27 -39.61
CA LEU A 820 -6.99 -40.21 -39.08
C LEU A 820 -8.50 -40.50 -39.33
N PRO A 821 -9.38 -40.30 -38.33
CA PRO A 821 -10.83 -40.33 -38.51
C PRO A 821 -11.33 -39.25 -39.49
N PRO A 822 -12.48 -39.46 -40.14
CA PRO A 822 -13.16 -38.41 -40.91
C PRO A 822 -13.75 -37.30 -40.01
N ASP A 823 -14.19 -37.65 -38.80
CA ASP A 823 -14.59 -36.65 -37.78
C ASP A 823 -13.39 -36.31 -36.89
N THR A 824 -12.76 -35.17 -37.17
CA THR A 824 -11.53 -34.75 -36.48
C THR A 824 -11.79 -34.08 -35.13
N SER A 825 -13.05 -33.88 -34.73
CA SER A 825 -13.45 -33.08 -33.56
C SER A 825 -12.80 -33.55 -32.25
N VAL A 826 -12.74 -34.86 -32.01
CA VAL A 826 -12.12 -35.45 -30.80
C VAL A 826 -10.62 -35.19 -30.75
N LEU A 827 -9.94 -35.26 -31.90
CA LEU A 827 -8.51 -34.98 -32.00
C LEU A 827 -8.19 -33.48 -31.89
N GLN A 828 -9.08 -32.61 -32.35
CA GLN A 828 -9.00 -31.17 -32.11
C GLN A 828 -9.13 -30.84 -30.62
N GLU A 829 -10.10 -31.43 -29.90
CA GLU A 829 -10.22 -31.31 -28.45
C GLU A 829 -8.94 -31.81 -27.73
N CYS A 830 -8.39 -32.95 -28.17
CA CYS A 830 -7.14 -33.49 -27.62
C CYS A 830 -5.94 -32.55 -27.86
N VAL A 831 -5.84 -31.92 -29.03
CA VAL A 831 -4.75 -30.96 -29.31
C VAL A 831 -4.91 -29.67 -28.50
N ILE A 832 -6.12 -29.18 -28.26
CA ILE A 832 -6.35 -28.04 -27.35
C ILE A 832 -5.91 -28.41 -25.91
N ALA A 833 -6.24 -29.62 -25.44
CA ALA A 833 -5.78 -30.12 -24.15
C ALA A 833 -4.23 -30.27 -24.10
N SER A 834 -3.60 -30.68 -25.21
CA SER A 834 -2.13 -30.79 -25.29
C SER A 834 -1.46 -29.44 -25.15
N LYS A 835 -2.03 -28.34 -25.70
CA LYS A 835 -1.53 -26.97 -25.45
C LYS A 835 -1.60 -26.57 -23.98
N GLY A 836 -2.62 -27.01 -23.25
CA GLY A 836 -2.71 -26.85 -21.80
C GLY A 836 -1.52 -27.53 -21.08
N CYS A 837 -1.17 -28.74 -21.48
CA CYS A 837 -0.01 -29.46 -20.95
C CYS A 837 1.32 -28.78 -21.35
N VAL A 838 1.51 -28.39 -22.61
CA VAL A 838 2.70 -27.65 -23.08
C VAL A 838 2.90 -26.33 -22.31
N LEU A 839 1.81 -25.63 -21.98
CA LEU A 839 1.84 -24.42 -21.17
C LEU A 839 2.34 -24.70 -19.73
N LEU A 840 1.95 -25.83 -19.13
CA LEU A 840 2.46 -26.28 -17.84
C LEU A 840 3.95 -26.66 -17.89
N LEU A 841 4.43 -27.24 -19.00
CA LEU A 841 5.86 -27.51 -19.21
C LEU A 841 6.69 -26.24 -19.27
N TYR A 842 6.24 -25.27 -20.06
CA TYR A 842 6.89 -23.96 -20.16
C TYR A 842 6.95 -23.27 -18.79
N LEU A 843 5.90 -23.44 -17.97
CA LEU A 843 5.84 -22.93 -16.61
C LEU A 843 6.84 -23.63 -15.68
N LYS A 844 6.93 -24.98 -15.70
CA LYS A 844 7.93 -25.76 -14.95
C LYS A 844 9.35 -25.31 -15.29
N GLN A 845 9.69 -25.29 -16.59
CA GLN A 845 11.01 -24.91 -17.07
C GLN A 845 11.37 -23.46 -16.68
N THR A 846 10.43 -22.53 -16.84
CA THR A 846 10.64 -21.13 -16.47
C THR A 846 10.87 -20.95 -14.97
N LEU A 847 10.11 -21.65 -14.11
CA LEU A 847 10.32 -21.62 -12.65
C LEU A 847 11.68 -22.23 -12.25
N LYS A 848 12.05 -23.35 -12.86
CA LYS A 848 13.35 -24.03 -12.66
C LYS A 848 14.52 -23.09 -13.00
N GLU A 849 14.48 -22.43 -14.15
CA GLU A 849 15.53 -21.50 -14.59
C GLU A 849 15.60 -20.22 -13.75
N MET A 850 14.45 -19.60 -13.49
CA MET A 850 14.31 -18.32 -12.77
C MET A 850 14.85 -18.38 -11.34
N TYR A 851 14.69 -19.52 -10.67
CA TYR A 851 15.20 -19.76 -9.32
C TYR A 851 16.49 -20.60 -9.27
N GLY A 852 16.86 -21.25 -10.38
CA GLY A 852 18.08 -22.07 -10.47
C GLY A 852 18.03 -23.35 -9.65
N PHE A 853 16.93 -24.09 -9.73
CA PHE A 853 16.81 -25.40 -9.10
C PHE A 853 17.38 -26.52 -9.99
N THR A 854 17.92 -27.56 -9.37
CA THR A 854 18.35 -28.81 -10.02
C THR A 854 17.26 -29.86 -9.93
N ASP A 855 17.18 -30.78 -10.89
CA ASP A 855 16.11 -31.79 -10.97
C ASP A 855 16.09 -32.72 -9.75
N ASN A 856 17.24 -33.20 -9.28
CA ASN A 856 17.35 -34.01 -8.06
C ASN A 856 16.74 -33.29 -6.84
N LYS A 857 16.79 -31.94 -6.79
CA LYS A 857 16.20 -31.16 -5.69
C LYS A 857 14.68 -31.00 -5.83
N ILE A 858 14.14 -31.13 -7.04
CA ILE A 858 12.70 -31.15 -7.30
C ILE A 858 12.16 -32.54 -6.92
N GLN A 859 12.80 -33.62 -7.38
CA GLN A 859 12.45 -35.01 -7.04
C GLN A 859 12.56 -35.31 -5.53
N GLN A 860 13.61 -34.84 -4.86
CA GLN A 860 13.79 -35.03 -3.41
C GLN A 860 12.79 -34.25 -2.54
N TYR A 861 12.08 -33.27 -3.09
CA TYR A 861 11.15 -32.46 -2.31
C TYR A 861 9.83 -33.21 -2.09
N SER A 862 9.47 -33.49 -0.83
CA SER A 862 8.15 -34.04 -0.50
C SER A 862 7.24 -32.98 0.13
N PRO A 863 5.96 -32.84 -0.31
CA PRO A 863 5.01 -31.93 0.33
C PRO A 863 4.84 -32.15 1.84
N ASN A 864 5.07 -33.36 2.35
CA ASN A 864 4.91 -33.73 3.75
C ASN A 864 6.12 -33.39 4.63
N GLU A 865 7.24 -32.93 4.06
CA GLU A 865 8.44 -32.60 4.82
C GLU A 865 8.30 -31.35 5.71
N ASN A 866 9.18 -31.32 6.72
CA ASN A 866 9.27 -30.27 7.73
C ASN A 866 9.49 -28.89 7.10
N ALA A 867 8.56 -27.96 7.35
CA ALA A 867 8.54 -26.62 6.75
C ALA A 867 9.89 -25.87 6.83
N LYS A 868 10.61 -26.02 7.95
CA LYS A 868 11.91 -25.36 8.19
C LYS A 868 13.02 -25.74 7.20
N VAL A 869 12.93 -26.86 6.49
CA VAL A 869 13.97 -27.30 5.54
C VAL A 869 14.01 -26.38 4.32
N TYR A 870 12.84 -25.99 3.80
CA TYR A 870 12.66 -25.23 2.57
C TYR A 870 12.18 -23.78 2.79
N GLU A 871 12.15 -23.29 4.03
CA GLU A 871 11.85 -21.88 4.39
C GLU A 871 13.00 -20.89 4.10
N ARG A 872 14.00 -21.29 3.30
CA ARG A 872 15.12 -20.43 2.92
C ARG A 872 14.66 -19.33 1.94
N PRO A 873 15.20 -18.10 2.05
CA PRO A 873 14.87 -17.02 1.12
C PRO A 873 15.29 -17.35 -0.32
N LEU A 874 14.52 -16.86 -1.28
CA LEU A 874 14.76 -17.01 -2.72
C LEU A 874 15.52 -15.81 -3.30
N ASN A 875 16.46 -16.09 -4.22
CA ASN A 875 17.03 -15.10 -5.12
C ASN A 875 16.46 -15.32 -6.52
N ARG A 876 15.89 -14.28 -7.14
CA ARG A 876 15.29 -14.35 -8.47
C ARG A 876 16.29 -13.88 -9.53
N LYS A 877 16.51 -14.67 -10.59
CA LYS A 877 17.29 -14.22 -11.76
C LYS A 877 16.43 -13.28 -12.61
N GLY A 878 16.94 -12.09 -12.93
CA GLY A 878 16.17 -11.04 -13.63
C GLY A 878 15.98 -11.23 -15.15
N HIS A 879 16.76 -12.12 -15.78
CA HIS A 879 16.78 -12.27 -17.24
C HIS A 879 15.81 -13.34 -17.78
N VAL A 880 15.26 -14.20 -16.93
CA VAL A 880 14.33 -15.27 -17.35
C VAL A 880 12.91 -14.72 -17.40
N ARG A 881 12.27 -14.78 -18.58
CA ARG A 881 10.90 -14.31 -18.82
C ARG A 881 10.01 -15.47 -19.29
N PHE A 882 8.79 -15.54 -18.77
CA PHE A 882 7.77 -16.50 -19.21
C PHE A 882 7.12 -16.00 -20.51
N ASN A 883 7.47 -16.62 -21.63
CA ASN A 883 6.87 -16.34 -22.94
C ASN A 883 6.68 -17.65 -23.74
N PRO A 884 5.50 -18.31 -23.66
CA PRO A 884 5.24 -19.56 -24.36
C PRO A 884 4.87 -19.28 -25.83
N GLU A 885 5.87 -19.03 -26.68
CA GLU A 885 5.68 -18.63 -28.08
C GLU A 885 4.75 -19.59 -28.85
N THR A 886 4.96 -20.90 -28.72
CA THR A 886 4.11 -21.94 -29.36
C THR A 886 2.64 -21.94 -28.95
N VAL A 887 2.31 -21.42 -27.75
CA VAL A 887 0.93 -21.29 -27.26
C VAL A 887 0.35 -19.92 -27.66
N LEU A 888 1.18 -18.89 -27.71
CA LEU A 888 0.78 -17.55 -28.15
C LEU A 888 0.46 -17.53 -29.64
N ASP A 889 1.28 -18.16 -30.48
CA ASP A 889 1.07 -18.24 -31.92
C ASP A 889 -0.20 -19.06 -32.24
N PHE A 890 -0.47 -20.12 -31.48
CA PHE A 890 -1.71 -20.89 -31.58
C PHE A 890 -2.96 -20.07 -31.22
N ILE A 891 -2.87 -19.18 -30.21
CA ILE A 891 -3.98 -18.28 -29.86
C ILE A 891 -4.12 -17.12 -30.88
N LYS A 892 -3.02 -16.74 -31.53
CA LYS A 892 -2.99 -15.68 -32.56
C LYS A 892 -3.58 -16.10 -33.90
N ASN A 893 -3.43 -17.36 -34.28
CA ASN A 893 -3.90 -17.91 -35.56
C ASN A 893 -5.41 -18.26 -35.57
N GLU A 894 -6.18 -17.66 -34.65
CA GLU A 894 -7.52 -18.05 -34.19
C GLU A 894 -7.57 -19.43 -33.53
N GLU A 895 -8.41 -19.58 -32.49
CA GLU A 895 -8.79 -20.90 -31.98
C GLU A 895 -9.34 -21.71 -33.17
N LEU A 896 -8.83 -22.93 -33.40
CA LEU A 896 -9.39 -23.85 -34.38
C LEU A 896 -10.90 -23.88 -34.19
N LYS A 897 -11.64 -23.33 -35.17
CA LYS A 897 -13.08 -23.50 -35.20
C LYS A 897 -13.32 -25.00 -35.22
N LEU A 898 -14.18 -25.47 -34.31
CA LEU A 898 -14.64 -26.85 -34.24
C LEU A 898 -15.56 -27.14 -35.44
N GLU A 899 -14.96 -27.08 -36.64
CA GLU A 899 -15.50 -27.50 -37.91
C GLU A 899 -14.94 -28.92 -38.15
N GLY A 900 -15.84 -29.90 -38.26
CA GLY A 900 -15.48 -31.33 -38.10
C GLY A 900 -14.54 -31.88 -39.19
N GLU A 901 -14.50 -31.22 -40.35
CA GLU A 901 -13.63 -31.55 -41.48
C GLU A 901 -12.49 -30.53 -41.59
N LEU A 902 -11.27 -30.94 -41.19
CA LEU A 902 -10.05 -30.20 -41.46
C LEU A 902 -9.56 -30.45 -42.90
N ASP A 903 -9.09 -29.38 -43.56
CA ASP A 903 -8.25 -29.49 -44.77
C ASP A 903 -7.03 -30.38 -44.51
N ASP A 904 -6.49 -31.02 -45.55
CA ASP A 904 -5.37 -31.97 -45.40
C ASP A 904 -4.10 -31.33 -44.78
N LYS A 905 -3.89 -30.02 -44.98
CA LYS A 905 -2.85 -29.25 -44.28
C LYS A 905 -3.10 -29.13 -42.77
N GLY A 906 -4.36 -28.99 -42.36
CA GLY A 906 -4.74 -28.98 -40.95
C GLY A 906 -4.49 -30.34 -40.28
N LYS A 907 -4.68 -31.43 -41.03
CA LYS A 907 -4.33 -32.80 -40.59
C LYS A 907 -2.82 -33.00 -40.44
N GLU A 908 -2.01 -32.55 -41.41
CA GLU A 908 -0.54 -32.55 -41.31
C GLU A 908 -0.05 -31.76 -40.08
N GLU A 909 -0.64 -30.59 -39.82
CA GLU A 909 -0.28 -29.79 -38.65
C GLU A 909 -0.69 -30.48 -37.35
N LEU A 910 -1.90 -31.06 -37.27
CA LEU A 910 -2.40 -31.81 -36.12
C LEU A 910 -1.46 -32.96 -35.71
N VAL A 911 -1.02 -33.76 -36.69
CA VAL A 911 -0.05 -34.86 -36.49
C VAL A 911 1.33 -34.33 -36.08
N GLY A 912 1.80 -33.25 -36.71
CA GLY A 912 3.04 -32.59 -36.32
C GLY A 912 3.05 -32.08 -34.88
N GLN A 913 1.93 -31.52 -34.42
CA GLN A 913 1.75 -31.05 -33.05
C GLN A 913 1.67 -32.21 -32.04
N TYR A 914 1.03 -33.33 -32.40
CA TYR A 914 1.01 -34.55 -31.58
C TYR A 914 2.42 -35.16 -31.40
N ILE A 915 3.19 -35.32 -32.47
CA ILE A 915 4.56 -35.87 -32.38
C ILE A 915 5.46 -34.97 -31.51
N HIS A 916 5.35 -33.65 -31.66
CA HIS A 916 6.06 -32.71 -30.79
C HIS A 916 5.66 -32.86 -29.32
N PHE A 917 4.38 -33.11 -29.03
CA PHE A 917 3.90 -33.38 -27.68
C PHE A 917 4.40 -34.72 -27.13
N LYS A 918 4.38 -35.81 -27.92
CA LYS A 918 4.96 -37.13 -27.55
C LYS A 918 6.44 -36.99 -27.19
N GLN A 919 7.22 -36.30 -28.02
CA GLN A 919 8.64 -36.04 -27.75
C GLN A 919 8.87 -35.20 -26.48
N LEU A 920 8.03 -34.20 -26.23
CA LEU A 920 8.10 -33.42 -24.98
C LEU A 920 7.80 -34.29 -23.76
N MET A 921 6.76 -35.14 -23.79
CA MET A 921 6.44 -36.09 -22.72
C MET A 921 7.62 -37.03 -22.41
N ILE A 922 8.22 -37.65 -23.43
CA ILE A 922 9.39 -38.52 -23.28
C ILE A 922 10.59 -37.78 -22.67
N SER A 923 10.76 -36.49 -22.94
CA SER A 923 11.85 -35.69 -22.37
C SER A 923 11.68 -35.27 -20.89
N ILE A 924 10.52 -35.55 -20.30
CA ILE A 924 10.19 -35.17 -18.91
C ILE A 924 10.33 -36.33 -17.95
N ASP A 925 10.08 -37.56 -18.41
CA ASP A 925 10.52 -38.75 -17.68
C ASP A 925 12.05 -38.76 -17.72
N PRO A 926 12.73 -38.62 -16.57
CA PRO A 926 14.10 -39.09 -16.50
C PRO A 926 14.02 -40.60 -16.59
N ALA A 927 14.76 -41.21 -17.51
CA ALA A 927 15.02 -42.64 -17.43
C ALA A 927 15.53 -42.96 -16.02
N ASP A 928 15.03 -44.05 -15.43
CA ASP A 928 15.45 -44.57 -14.12
C ASP A 928 16.87 -45.17 -14.19
N ASP A 929 17.85 -44.37 -14.62
CA ASP A 929 19.28 -44.64 -14.56
C ASP A 929 19.81 -44.17 -13.19
N ASP A 930 19.36 -44.84 -12.12
CA ASP A 930 20.16 -44.96 -10.90
C ASP A 930 21.41 -45.83 -11.22
N ASP A 931 22.52 -45.54 -10.54
CA ASP A 931 23.84 -46.18 -10.68
C ASP A 931 24.67 -45.87 -11.97
N ASP A 932 25.30 -44.68 -12.03
CA ASP A 932 26.76 -44.54 -12.25
C ASP A 932 27.28 -43.08 -12.12
N GLU A 933 27.74 -42.68 -10.92
CA GLU A 933 28.55 -41.47 -10.73
C GLU A 933 30.02 -41.69 -11.20
N ASP A 934 30.29 -41.71 -12.53
CA ASP A 934 31.58 -41.24 -13.09
C ASP A 934 31.62 -41.18 -14.64
N ASN A 935 31.02 -40.15 -15.26
CA ASN A 935 31.62 -39.59 -16.48
C ASN A 935 31.21 -38.15 -16.82
N ASN A 936 32.18 -37.23 -16.73
CA ASN A 936 31.97 -35.81 -17.00
C ASN A 936 32.29 -35.48 -18.47
N GLN A 937 31.33 -35.71 -19.39
CA GLN A 937 31.37 -35.16 -20.75
C GLN A 937 30.07 -34.43 -21.08
N GLY A 938 30.14 -33.10 -21.10
CA GLY A 938 28.99 -32.26 -21.45
C GLY A 938 28.61 -32.36 -22.92
N LYS A 939 27.46 -32.99 -23.21
CA LYS A 939 26.70 -32.76 -24.44
C LYS A 939 25.64 -31.71 -24.20
N THR A 940 25.99 -30.43 -24.39
CA THR A 940 24.99 -29.38 -24.55
C THR A 940 24.33 -29.53 -25.93
N VAL A 941 23.12 -30.08 -25.98
CA VAL A 941 22.30 -30.03 -27.21
C VAL A 941 21.75 -28.61 -27.35
N SER A 942 22.42 -27.82 -28.18
CA SER A 942 21.96 -26.48 -28.57
C SER A 942 20.95 -26.59 -29.72
N THR A 943 19.65 -26.55 -29.40
CA THR A 943 18.60 -26.46 -30.42
C THR A 943 18.63 -25.07 -31.06
N ILE A 944 19.04 -25.01 -32.32
CA ILE A 944 19.16 -23.77 -33.10
C ILE A 944 17.76 -23.35 -33.56
N VAL A 945 17.28 -22.20 -33.08
CA VAL A 945 16.18 -21.47 -33.70
C VAL A 945 16.78 -20.45 -34.67
N THR A 946 16.71 -20.75 -35.97
CA THR A 946 17.25 -19.91 -37.03
C THR A 946 16.31 -18.74 -37.34
N VAL A 947 16.71 -17.51 -36.99
CA VAL A 947 16.05 -16.29 -37.46
C VAL A 947 16.69 -15.87 -38.79
N PRO A 948 15.95 -15.68 -39.89
CA PRO A 948 16.51 -15.23 -41.15
C PRO A 948 16.77 -13.72 -41.13
N ASN A 949 18.02 -13.31 -41.36
CA ASN A 949 18.38 -11.90 -41.57
C ASN A 949 18.36 -11.55 -43.09
N PRO A 950 17.99 -10.31 -43.46
CA PRO A 950 17.94 -9.86 -44.85
C PRO A 950 19.35 -9.66 -45.46
N PRO A 951 19.48 -9.62 -46.80
CA PRO A 951 20.77 -9.65 -47.49
C PRO A 951 21.55 -8.33 -47.36
N SER A 952 22.88 -8.47 -47.31
CA SER A 952 23.83 -7.37 -47.19
C SER A 952 24.16 -6.68 -48.52
N GLY A 953 24.34 -5.36 -48.47
CA GLY A 953 24.79 -4.52 -49.58
C GLY A 953 26.02 -3.68 -49.22
N GLU A 954 27.19 -4.20 -49.59
CA GLU A 954 28.45 -3.53 -50.00
C GLU A 954 29.06 -2.27 -49.29
N LYS A 955 30.40 -2.28 -49.26
CA LYS A 955 31.37 -1.14 -49.37
C LYS A 955 31.65 -0.29 -48.12
N THR A 956 32.81 -0.48 -47.44
CA THR A 956 34.13 0.22 -47.60
C THR A 956 34.12 1.72 -47.17
N ALA A 957 35.09 2.31 -46.44
CA ALA A 957 36.51 1.95 -46.25
C ALA A 957 37.18 2.56 -44.98
N THR A 958 38.11 1.79 -44.38
CA THR A 958 39.52 2.10 -43.95
C THR A 958 40.00 3.46 -43.35
N SER A 959 40.61 3.40 -42.15
CA SER A 959 42.01 3.82 -41.81
C SER A 959 42.27 3.54 -40.30
N GLU A 960 43.15 2.63 -39.87
CA GLU A 960 44.63 2.71 -39.72
C GLU A 960 45.10 3.60 -38.53
N GLY A 961 46.06 3.21 -37.65
CA GLY A 961 46.94 2.02 -37.56
C GLY A 961 47.09 1.49 -36.10
N ALA A 962 47.61 0.27 -35.85
CA ALA A 962 49.03 -0.17 -35.84
C ALA A 962 49.83 0.29 -34.59
N GLU A 963 50.61 -0.49 -33.83
CA GLU A 963 51.00 -1.94 -33.78
C GLU A 963 51.43 -2.27 -32.32
N GLY A 964 51.19 -3.48 -31.77
CA GLY A 964 52.22 -4.54 -31.56
C GLY A 964 52.76 -4.60 -30.10
N ASP A 965 53.19 -5.70 -29.47
CA ASP A 965 53.18 -7.14 -29.79
C ASP A 965 53.46 -7.99 -28.50
N SER A 966 53.25 -9.32 -28.58
CA SER A 966 53.87 -10.42 -27.79
C SER A 966 53.29 -10.93 -26.43
N LYS A 967 53.24 -12.29 -26.35
CA LYS A 967 52.91 -13.23 -25.23
C LYS A 967 54.08 -13.35 -24.21
N PRO A 968 54.00 -13.97 -22.99
CA PRO A 968 53.43 -15.32 -22.67
C PRO A 968 52.94 -15.49 -21.19
N PRO A 969 53.03 -16.66 -20.49
CA PRO A 969 52.46 -18.00 -20.72
C PRO A 969 51.50 -18.49 -19.58
N SER A 970 51.06 -19.75 -19.67
CA SER A 970 50.19 -20.50 -18.76
C SER A 970 50.75 -20.84 -17.36
N GLN A 971 49.85 -20.98 -16.36
CA GLN A 971 50.09 -21.75 -15.12
C GLN A 971 48.91 -22.70 -14.77
N PRO A 972 49.17 -23.83 -14.07
CA PRO A 972 48.19 -24.89 -13.73
C PRO A 972 47.38 -24.61 -12.43
N PRO A 973 46.38 -25.45 -12.06
CA PRO A 973 45.35 -25.07 -11.09
C PRO A 973 45.74 -25.28 -9.62
N ILE A 974 45.13 -24.50 -8.71
CA ILE A 974 45.27 -24.64 -7.26
C ILE A 974 44.07 -25.40 -6.68
N GLU A 975 44.35 -26.50 -5.98
CA GLU A 975 43.37 -27.37 -5.35
C GLU A 975 42.69 -26.75 -4.12
N LYS A 976 41.44 -27.14 -3.88
CA LYS A 976 40.68 -26.79 -2.67
C LYS A 976 40.85 -27.87 -1.60
N THR A 977 41.74 -27.66 -0.63
CA THR A 977 41.86 -28.56 0.53
C THR A 977 40.68 -28.39 1.50
N LYS A 978 39.83 -29.42 1.61
CA LYS A 978 38.81 -29.54 2.66
C LYS A 978 39.49 -29.82 4.01
N ILE A 979 39.22 -29.00 5.04
CA ILE A 979 39.56 -29.35 6.42
C ILE A 979 38.34 -30.01 7.07
N VAL A 980 38.43 -31.32 7.28
CA VAL A 980 37.47 -32.10 8.08
C VAL A 980 38.06 -32.29 9.47
N ILE A 981 37.35 -31.82 10.52
CA ILE A 981 37.75 -32.03 11.92
C ILE A 981 37.01 -33.24 12.48
N THR A 982 37.71 -34.36 12.65
CA THR A 982 37.21 -35.55 13.37
C THR A 982 37.78 -35.64 14.79
N LYS A 983 36.91 -35.96 15.75
CA LYS A 983 37.25 -36.09 17.18
C LYS A 983 37.68 -37.52 17.55
N LYS A 984 38.63 -37.65 18.48
CA LYS A 984 38.74 -38.63 19.60
C LYS A 984 40.16 -38.53 20.18
N SER A 985 40.46 -38.72 21.47
CA SER A 985 39.66 -39.11 22.66
C SER A 985 40.14 -38.27 23.89
N LYS A 986 39.99 -38.54 25.19
CA LYS A 986 39.58 -39.72 25.99
C LYS A 986 38.96 -39.27 27.34
N SER A 987 38.81 -40.20 28.29
CA SER A 987 38.31 -40.05 29.68
C SER A 987 39.48 -40.26 30.69
N PRO A 988 39.36 -40.20 32.06
CA PRO A 988 38.16 -40.46 32.89
C PRO A 988 37.98 -39.82 34.30
N SER A 989 36.83 -40.18 34.91
CA SER A 989 36.58 -40.48 36.35
C SER A 989 36.55 -39.41 37.46
N HIS A 990 35.46 -39.48 38.22
CA HIS A 990 35.13 -38.77 39.47
C HIS A 990 36.09 -38.97 40.65
N SER A 991 36.12 -37.98 41.56
CA SER A 991 35.83 -38.23 42.98
C SER A 991 35.22 -36.99 43.67
N ARG A 992 34.36 -37.21 44.68
CA ARG A 992 33.93 -36.20 45.67
C ARG A 992 34.87 -36.30 46.88
N HIS A 993 35.10 -35.23 47.64
CA HIS A 993 34.99 -35.24 49.12
C HIS A 993 35.28 -33.87 49.81
N HIS A 994 34.63 -33.67 50.96
CA HIS A 994 34.84 -32.65 52.02
C HIS A 994 34.71 -31.13 51.68
N ARG A 995 34.00 -30.27 52.42
CA ARG A 995 33.55 -30.16 53.84
C ARG A 995 34.60 -29.56 54.80
N LYS A 996 34.68 -28.22 54.91
CA LYS A 996 34.51 -27.45 56.17
C LYS A 996 34.67 -25.93 55.99
N SER A 997 33.82 -25.20 56.72
CA SER A 997 33.82 -23.76 57.02
C SER A 997 34.92 -23.36 58.03
N PRO A 998 35.27 -22.07 58.23
CA PRO A 998 34.41 -21.17 59.05
C PRO A 998 34.28 -19.68 58.62
N LYS A 999 33.27 -19.04 59.22
CA LYS A 999 33.03 -17.57 59.33
C LYS A 999 33.95 -16.99 60.44
N VAL A 1000 33.95 -15.73 60.91
CA VAL A 1000 32.93 -14.69 61.18
C VAL A 1000 33.68 -13.33 61.42
N SER A 1001 33.18 -12.12 61.16
CA SER A 1001 32.24 -11.30 61.98
C SER A 1001 32.47 -9.80 61.62
N LYS A 1002 31.58 -8.82 61.86
CA LYS A 1002 30.35 -8.64 62.69
C LYS A 1002 29.27 -7.96 61.79
N GLU A 1003 27.95 -8.25 61.84
CA GLU A 1003 26.94 -8.18 62.93
C GLU A 1003 26.64 -6.77 63.47
N LYS A 1004 25.40 -6.35 63.80
CA LYS A 1004 23.98 -6.74 63.46
C LYS A 1004 23.03 -5.68 64.09
N VAL A 1005 21.71 -5.64 63.83
CA VAL A 1005 20.60 -6.27 64.63
C VAL A 1005 19.29 -5.85 63.93
N LYS A 1006 18.49 -6.72 63.29
CA LYS A 1006 17.48 -7.70 63.79
C LYS A 1006 16.20 -7.10 64.45
N LYS A 1007 15.01 -7.48 63.93
CA LYS A 1007 14.12 -8.51 64.55
C LYS A 1007 12.92 -8.93 63.69
N LYS A 1008 12.31 -10.07 64.05
CA LYS A 1008 11.10 -10.72 63.48
C LYS A 1008 9.90 -10.51 64.44
N HIS A 1009 8.63 -10.63 63.99
CA HIS A 1009 7.77 -11.83 64.21
C HIS A 1009 6.28 -11.69 63.79
N LYS A 1010 5.64 -12.86 63.55
CA LYS A 1010 4.19 -13.11 63.29
C LYS A 1010 3.28 -12.79 64.51
N LYS A 1011 2.01 -12.36 64.30
CA LYS A 1011 0.74 -13.08 64.67
C LYS A 1011 -0.56 -12.24 64.70
N LYS A 1012 -1.68 -12.91 64.31
CA LYS A 1012 -3.07 -12.91 64.88
C LYS A 1012 -4.11 -11.78 64.62
N ARG A 1013 -5.28 -12.26 64.13
CA ARG A 1013 -6.70 -12.05 64.55
C ARG A 1013 -7.54 -10.79 64.16
N LYS A 1014 -8.58 -11.09 63.36
CA LYS A 1014 -10.05 -10.86 63.55
C LYS A 1014 -10.62 -9.46 63.92
N ARG A 1015 -11.49 -8.97 63.01
CA ARG A 1015 -12.91 -8.50 63.17
C ARG A 1015 -13.49 -8.48 61.73
N ILE A 1016 -14.43 -9.33 61.27
CA ILE A 1016 -15.90 -9.43 61.53
C ILE A 1016 -16.52 -8.00 61.47
N ILE A 1017 -17.41 -7.60 60.55
CA ILE A 1017 -18.81 -8.00 60.22
C ILE A 1017 -19.14 -7.40 58.80
N ASP A 1018 -19.87 -7.96 57.82
CA ASP A 1018 -20.51 -9.30 57.69
C ASP A 1018 -20.71 -9.93 56.27
N SER A 1019 -21.90 -9.89 55.63
CA SER A 1019 -22.57 -11.10 55.02
C SER A 1019 -23.70 -10.83 53.99
N ALA A 1020 -24.32 -11.91 53.44
CA ALA A 1020 -25.35 -12.01 52.37
C ALA A 1020 -24.77 -11.95 50.90
N SER A 1021 -24.61 -13.05 50.15
CA SER A 1021 -25.61 -13.93 49.44
C SER A 1021 -25.93 -13.42 48.02
N ASP A 1022 -25.97 -14.20 46.93
CA ASP A 1022 -25.87 -15.66 46.75
C ASP A 1022 -25.13 -16.05 45.45
N ASP A 1023 -24.74 -17.33 45.37
CA ASP A 1023 -24.19 -18.03 44.21
C ASP A 1023 -25.25 -18.99 43.63
N SER A 1024 -25.48 -18.94 42.31
CA SER A 1024 -26.24 -19.98 41.60
C SER A 1024 -26.00 -19.92 40.08
N GLY A 1025 -24.87 -20.48 39.63
CA GLY A 1025 -24.72 -20.92 38.24
C GLY A 1025 -25.27 -22.34 38.06
N SER A 1026 -26.15 -22.54 37.08
CA SER A 1026 -26.69 -23.85 36.69
C SER A 1026 -26.95 -23.93 35.19
N ASP A 1027 -26.02 -24.52 34.43
CA ASP A 1027 -26.34 -25.19 33.16
C ASP A 1027 -27.06 -26.51 33.45
N PRO A 1028 -27.94 -26.97 32.55
CA PRO A 1028 -27.83 -28.34 32.09
C PRO A 1028 -28.09 -28.54 30.60
N ASP A 1029 -27.23 -29.34 29.97
CA ASP A 1029 -27.38 -29.85 28.61
C ASP A 1029 -28.27 -31.11 28.55
N TYR A 1030 -28.96 -31.28 27.42
CA TYR A 1030 -29.42 -32.56 26.82
C TYR A 1030 -30.45 -33.48 27.51
N MET A 1031 -31.65 -33.63 26.90
CA MET A 1031 -32.25 -34.93 26.53
C MET A 1031 -33.55 -34.79 25.71
N ASP A 1032 -33.89 -35.84 24.95
CA ASP A 1032 -35.02 -35.93 24.00
C ASP A 1032 -36.42 -35.78 24.62
N SER A 1033 -37.40 -35.28 23.83
CA SER A 1033 -38.66 -35.99 23.45
C SER A 1033 -39.77 -35.05 22.97
N SER A 1034 -40.50 -35.47 21.92
CA SER A 1034 -41.72 -34.88 21.30
C SER A 1034 -41.51 -33.87 20.17
#